data_AF-A0A497CX81-F1
#
_entry.id   AF-A0A497CX81-F1
#
_cell.length_a   1.000
_cell.length_b   1.000
_cell.length_c   1.000
_cell.angle_alpha   90.00
_cell.angle_beta   90.00
_cell.angle_gamma   90.00
#
_symmetry.space_group_name_H-M   'P 1'
#
loop_
_entity.id
_entity.type
_entity.pdbx_description
1 polymer ?
#
loop_
_entity_poly.entity_id
_entity_poly.type
_entity_poly.pdbx_seq_one_letter_code
_entity_poly.pdbx_strand_id
1 'polypeptide(L)'
;AQNRDEELSKHLKALTPEDEALLKSLPVKTMPADYATRSLPAVVDNSQYIYMRPAFNQAHYACGQASLIGYNFTYEMARERNVPANNTDNQYPTHFAWNFMNGGGGYYGVSYLHSAQILKNCGTPNVTTYGGMAAGGFTRWMSGYDNYLEAMENRITTISQLPVGTEEELQVLKYWLYDHLEGSEYGGLVSFYAQYLTVYQTLPSGTPESGRYVITSFGGSPNHAMTIVGYNDSIRWDYNNDGQYTNDIDINGDGVVNMKDWEIGGFKMVQSYGGVPNWGDQGYAYMMYKTVADNLGQGGIWNHCVHLLDVKEEFSPELVAKVTLKHDRRLAVQVIAGFSNNVSATGPDYILDMPIFNYQGGDNYMQGGTTEADKTIEFGLDLSPFLTDIDMGSSTKFFLQVSEIDPWHLGNGEIVSFTLYDYTNGVNVINSSQTNVPIIDNDTTTVYLTATINYDRVEIDTESLPYGVVGEPYSFQLTASGGATPYFWDYDKTYDETSGTAYFYEIDDTQLYPTNNSSGMVTQELAFDFPFYDSTYSSVTLHVDGYLMFDEQLYPYPYFHDDNVLFKVSRNISPFMTQYQRIYTSSGGGLWYEGDENSATFRWKTKIDGDTGTDLNYSVTLYPDGKIEYRYGILSGFGNIFWVAGISDGDNTNYTRCVRTNTRSIPENYKSELTRYSHPDEMSVTQDGLFQGTPEQQYAGELIRFKVTDNAFVSSVKELSFAAGNDDLLIFDSINSGGDNVMEYGETAFLSFRLVNDGDFDMINATLSISSNNSHITITDDTEYIGTVESGTSVWVYDGVSFDVHNDISNGQTVIIDVLVEDDYNSWETSFNYTAYAPDVEILATLVGDNGVLDPGETTDISMVFLNNGGANLADATVQLSSQSSLITWNTNSSEMTDLTPGQTDTLVFNLTVSDEALIGQVVDFQVLLEGTNEYELTEDFSLPIGFNCEDFETGGFHLLSWGYEGNEPWQIDDLIRYEGQYGSRSGFISGDRSSSLIADIYVLAEGDLSFYKMVSSEANSDYLTFYVDGIEQDSWSDVSDWSLRTYTLEQGFHRLQWTYKKYGDVSGNMD
;
A
#
# COMPACT_ATOMS: atom_id res chain seq x y z
N ALA A 1 27.60 5.41 -0.15
CA ALA A 1 28.11 6.71 -0.66
C ALA A 1 29.50 6.62 -1.34
N GLN A 2 29.70 5.76 -2.36
CA GLN A 2 31.01 5.73 -3.06
C GLN A 2 30.97 5.28 -4.52
N ASN A 3 29.94 5.65 -5.31
CA ASN A 3 29.93 5.48 -6.77
C ASN A 3 28.86 6.36 -7.46
N ARG A 4 28.99 7.70 -7.43
CA ARG A 4 28.15 8.60 -8.27
C ARG A 4 28.93 9.75 -8.93
N ASP A 5 30.22 9.54 -9.18
CA ASP A 5 30.96 10.36 -10.14
C ASP A 5 30.98 9.64 -11.50
N GLU A 6 29.83 9.59 -12.19
CA GLU A 6 29.85 9.29 -13.63
C GLU A 6 30.33 10.54 -14.39
N GLU A 7 31.29 10.33 -15.28
CA GLU A 7 32.02 11.35 -16.02
C GLU A 7 31.13 12.47 -16.60
N LEU A 8 31.41 13.69 -16.15
CA LEU A 8 30.88 14.98 -16.62
C LEU A 8 31.12 15.19 -18.13
N SER A 9 30.19 14.73 -18.97
CA SER A 9 30.06 15.20 -20.35
C SER A 9 28.88 16.19 -20.46
N LYS A 10 29.18 17.44 -20.86
CA LYS A 10 28.22 18.55 -20.95
C LYS A 10 27.29 18.37 -22.17
N HIS A 11 26.13 17.74 -22.02
CA HIS A 11 25.16 17.57 -23.11
C HIS A 11 23.72 17.34 -22.61
N LEU A 12 22.75 17.47 -23.53
CA LEU A 12 21.38 17.04 -23.30
C LEU A 12 21.37 15.53 -23.04
N LYS A 13 20.90 15.11 -21.86
CA LYS A 13 20.83 13.69 -21.47
C LYS A 13 19.62 13.04 -22.16
N ALA A 14 19.80 11.84 -22.69
CA ALA A 14 18.68 11.03 -23.13
C ALA A 14 17.84 10.59 -21.92
N LEU A 15 16.54 10.37 -22.15
CA LEU A 15 15.67 9.73 -21.16
C LEU A 15 16.19 8.35 -20.79
N THR A 16 15.93 7.96 -19.54
CA THR A 16 16.43 6.72 -18.96
C THR A 16 15.32 5.67 -18.84
N PRO A 17 15.65 4.39 -18.57
CA PRO A 17 14.63 3.37 -18.29
C PRO A 17 13.70 3.75 -17.12
N GLU A 18 14.20 4.51 -16.15
CA GLU A 18 13.40 5.06 -15.04
C GLU A 18 12.31 6.03 -15.54
N ASP A 19 12.64 6.89 -16.51
CA ASP A 19 11.66 7.80 -17.14
C ASP A 19 10.58 7.01 -17.90
N GLU A 20 10.96 5.90 -18.54
CA GLU A 20 10.04 5.02 -19.25
C GLU A 20 9.07 4.31 -18.30
N ALA A 21 9.55 3.88 -17.13
CA ALA A 21 8.68 3.32 -16.10
C ALA A 21 7.68 4.38 -15.62
N LEU A 22 8.15 5.58 -15.26
CA LEU A 22 7.26 6.68 -14.85
C LEU A 22 6.21 7.06 -15.91
N LEU A 23 6.55 6.97 -17.20
CA LEU A 23 5.58 7.15 -18.27
C LEU A 23 4.43 6.13 -18.18
N LYS A 24 4.74 4.86 -17.96
CA LYS A 24 3.74 3.78 -17.95
C LYS A 24 2.75 3.87 -16.80
N SER A 25 3.14 4.47 -15.66
CA SER A 25 2.23 4.69 -14.54
C SER A 25 1.26 5.86 -14.74
N LEU A 26 1.43 6.67 -15.80
CA LEU A 26 0.50 7.76 -16.07
C LEU A 26 -0.82 7.23 -16.65
N PRO A 27 -1.96 7.86 -16.30
CA PRO A 27 -3.24 7.54 -16.91
C PRO A 27 -3.18 7.79 -18.43
N VAL A 28 -3.78 6.87 -19.19
CA VAL A 28 -3.89 6.98 -20.65
C VAL A 28 -5.13 7.82 -20.99
N LYS A 29 -4.97 8.89 -21.77
CA LYS A 29 -6.11 9.69 -22.24
C LYS A 29 -6.80 8.94 -23.39
N THR A 30 -8.11 8.74 -23.27
CA THR A 30 -8.94 8.06 -24.27
C THR A 30 -9.98 9.01 -24.87
N MET A 31 -10.58 8.60 -25.99
CA MET A 31 -11.63 9.38 -26.65
C MET A 31 -12.98 9.14 -25.98
N PRO A 32 -13.75 10.19 -25.61
CA PRO A 32 -15.11 10.01 -25.10
C PRO A 32 -16.03 9.36 -26.15
N ALA A 33 -16.98 8.56 -25.71
CA ALA A 33 -17.80 7.72 -26.60
C ALA A 33 -18.62 8.53 -27.64
N ASP A 34 -19.04 9.74 -27.29
CA ASP A 34 -19.84 10.62 -28.17
C ASP A 34 -19.02 11.31 -29.28
N TYR A 35 -17.68 11.23 -29.23
CA TYR A 35 -16.78 11.85 -30.21
C TYR A 35 -16.65 11.05 -31.50
N ALA A 36 -17.02 9.77 -31.50
CA ALA A 36 -16.89 8.90 -32.67
C ALA A 36 -17.62 9.41 -33.92
N THR A 37 -18.61 10.30 -33.76
CA THR A 37 -19.41 10.88 -34.86
C THR A 37 -19.13 12.36 -35.14
N ARG A 38 -18.26 13.00 -34.35
CA ARG A 38 -17.92 14.42 -34.52
C ARG A 38 -17.01 14.58 -35.74
N SER A 39 -16.95 15.80 -36.28
CA SER A 39 -16.08 16.13 -37.42
C SER A 39 -14.96 17.06 -36.99
N LEU A 40 -13.72 16.71 -37.32
CA LEU A 40 -12.56 17.56 -37.10
C LEU A 40 -12.37 18.57 -38.24
N PRO A 41 -11.96 19.82 -37.96
CA PRO A 41 -11.47 20.72 -38.99
C PRO A 41 -10.14 20.20 -39.57
N ALA A 42 -9.84 20.52 -40.82
CA ALA A 42 -8.60 20.09 -41.46
C ALA A 42 -7.33 20.80 -40.91
N VAL A 43 -7.51 21.91 -40.19
CA VAL A 43 -6.42 22.73 -39.64
C VAL A 43 -6.84 23.29 -38.27
N VAL A 44 -5.93 23.15 -37.30
CA VAL A 44 -6.03 23.77 -35.97
C VAL A 44 -4.69 24.41 -35.63
N ASP A 45 -4.72 25.63 -35.08
CA ASP A 45 -3.52 26.37 -34.68
C ASP A 45 -3.76 27.12 -33.37
N ASN A 46 -3.48 26.46 -32.24
CA ASN A 46 -3.66 27.03 -30.91
C ASN A 46 -2.67 28.16 -30.60
N SER A 47 -1.62 28.32 -31.41
CA SER A 47 -0.67 29.43 -31.25
C SER A 47 -1.24 30.82 -31.62
N GLN A 48 -2.43 30.87 -32.23
CA GLN A 48 -3.11 32.13 -32.55
C GLN A 48 -3.93 32.71 -31.39
N TYR A 49 -4.19 31.90 -30.35
CA TYR A 49 -5.00 32.33 -29.21
C TYR A 49 -4.19 33.11 -28.18
N ILE A 50 -4.89 33.88 -27.35
CA ILE A 50 -4.26 34.70 -26.30
C ILE A 50 -3.55 33.87 -25.23
N TYR A 51 -3.89 32.58 -25.13
CA TYR A 51 -3.32 31.62 -24.18
C TYR A 51 -1.91 31.15 -24.59
N MET A 52 -1.50 31.38 -25.84
CA MET A 52 -0.14 31.08 -26.27
C MET A 52 0.83 32.20 -25.88
N ARG A 53 1.85 31.86 -25.11
CA ARG A 53 2.93 32.80 -24.79
C ARG A 53 3.83 33.08 -26.00
N PRO A 54 4.57 34.20 -26.01
CA PRO A 54 5.65 34.41 -26.97
C PRO A 54 6.70 33.31 -26.89
N ALA A 55 7.16 32.84 -28.06
CA ALA A 55 8.26 31.90 -28.15
C ALA A 55 9.52 32.48 -27.50
N PHE A 56 10.21 31.67 -26.70
CA PHE A 56 11.34 32.12 -25.88
C PHE A 56 12.52 31.16 -25.97
N ASN A 57 13.72 31.68 -25.77
CA ASN A 57 14.92 30.86 -25.65
C ASN A 57 15.08 30.41 -24.19
N GLN A 58 15.11 29.09 -23.96
CA GLN A 58 15.38 28.53 -22.65
C GLN A 58 16.78 28.93 -22.16
N ALA A 59 16.92 29.03 -20.85
CA ALA A 59 18.21 29.06 -20.20
C ALA A 59 18.65 27.64 -19.83
N HIS A 60 19.94 27.35 -19.97
CA HIS A 60 20.55 26.07 -19.59
C HIS A 60 19.86 24.85 -20.27
N TYR A 61 19.93 23.68 -19.63
CA TYR A 61 19.39 22.41 -20.14
C TYR A 61 17.95 22.15 -19.66
N ALA A 62 17.15 23.21 -19.46
CA ALA A 62 15.78 23.13 -18.95
C ALA A 62 14.72 22.94 -20.07
N CYS A 63 15.02 22.13 -21.10
CA CYS A 63 14.09 21.95 -22.23
C CYS A 63 12.80 21.25 -21.81
N GLY A 64 12.89 20.29 -20.88
CA GLY A 64 11.72 19.61 -20.32
C GLY A 64 10.76 20.62 -19.70
N GLN A 65 11.26 21.48 -18.83
CA GLN A 65 10.47 22.49 -18.14
C GLN A 65 10.03 23.59 -19.11
N ALA A 66 10.81 23.91 -20.13
CA ALA A 66 10.40 24.88 -21.15
C ALA A 66 9.21 24.38 -21.99
N SER A 67 9.21 23.09 -22.35
CA SER A 67 8.08 22.46 -23.04
C SER A 67 6.87 22.34 -22.13
N LEU A 68 7.02 21.65 -20.98
CA LEU A 68 5.90 21.32 -20.12
C LEU A 68 5.39 22.52 -19.33
N ILE A 69 6.25 23.24 -18.59
CA ILE A 69 5.82 24.38 -17.75
C ILE A 69 5.70 25.65 -18.59
N GLY A 70 6.75 25.90 -19.39
CA GLY A 70 6.89 27.13 -20.14
C GLY A 70 5.83 27.29 -21.22
N TYR A 71 5.48 26.25 -21.98
CA TYR A 71 4.46 26.29 -23.02
C TYR A 71 3.16 25.62 -22.59
N ASN A 72 3.17 24.31 -22.31
CA ASN A 72 1.94 23.54 -22.08
C ASN A 72 1.15 24.05 -20.85
N PHE A 73 1.70 23.95 -19.64
CA PHE A 73 1.07 24.41 -18.40
C PHE A 73 0.69 25.90 -18.44
N THR A 74 1.57 26.74 -19.00
CA THR A 74 1.26 28.18 -19.19
C THR A 74 0.03 28.38 -20.07
N TYR A 75 -0.12 27.59 -21.15
CA TYR A 75 -1.28 27.66 -22.02
C TYR A 75 -2.54 27.16 -21.32
N GLU A 76 -2.48 26.00 -20.65
CA GLU A 76 -3.63 25.41 -19.97
C GLU A 76 -4.14 26.34 -18.85
N MET A 77 -3.27 26.83 -17.97
CA MET A 77 -3.64 27.81 -16.93
C MET A 77 -4.23 29.09 -17.52
N ALA A 78 -3.66 29.58 -18.64
CA ALA A 78 -4.15 30.78 -19.30
C ALA A 78 -5.51 30.57 -19.97
N ARG A 79 -5.77 29.37 -20.51
CA ARG A 79 -7.06 28.97 -21.09
C ARG A 79 -8.12 28.88 -20.01
N GLU A 80 -7.86 28.11 -18.95
CA GLU A 80 -8.81 27.91 -17.85
C GLU A 80 -9.19 29.24 -17.19
N ARG A 81 -8.21 30.10 -16.89
CA ARG A 81 -8.47 31.43 -16.31
C ARG A 81 -8.93 32.47 -17.33
N ASN A 82 -8.95 32.13 -18.62
CA ASN A 82 -9.23 33.04 -19.73
C ASN A 82 -8.41 34.35 -19.69
N VAL A 83 -7.08 34.22 -19.59
CA VAL A 83 -6.14 35.34 -19.48
C VAL A 83 -5.06 35.30 -20.57
N PRO A 84 -4.47 36.46 -20.96
CA PRO A 84 -3.42 36.46 -21.97
C PRO A 84 -2.09 35.96 -21.40
N ALA A 85 -1.51 34.91 -22.01
CA ALA A 85 -0.23 34.32 -21.62
C ALA A 85 1.00 35.12 -22.09
N ASN A 86 0.79 36.27 -22.74
CA ASN A 86 1.88 37.21 -23.03
C ASN A 86 2.24 38.11 -21.83
N ASN A 87 1.43 38.10 -20.76
CA ASN A 87 1.74 38.74 -19.48
C ASN A 87 2.55 37.79 -18.58
N THR A 88 3.56 38.31 -17.88
CA THR A 88 4.41 37.51 -16.98
C THR A 88 3.68 37.01 -15.74
N ASP A 89 2.61 37.68 -15.32
CA ASP A 89 1.78 37.20 -14.20
C ASP A 89 1.03 35.89 -14.55
N ASN A 90 0.85 35.63 -15.84
CA ASN A 90 0.21 34.42 -16.38
C ASN A 90 1.23 33.48 -17.04
N GLN A 91 2.51 33.63 -16.74
CA GLN A 91 3.58 32.74 -17.22
C GLN A 91 4.25 32.07 -16.04
N TYR A 92 4.77 30.87 -16.27
CA TYR A 92 5.42 30.07 -15.22
C TYR A 92 6.90 29.82 -15.52
N PRO A 93 7.79 29.93 -14.50
CA PRO A 93 9.23 29.85 -14.66
C PRO A 93 9.70 28.40 -14.86
N THR A 94 10.77 28.21 -15.64
CA THR A 94 11.36 26.87 -15.78
C THR A 94 12.20 26.48 -14.57
N HIS A 95 12.87 27.46 -13.95
CA HIS A 95 13.92 27.19 -12.96
C HIS A 95 13.40 26.88 -11.55
N PHE A 96 12.13 27.14 -11.24
CA PHE A 96 11.57 26.72 -9.95
C PHE A 96 11.63 25.19 -9.82
N ALA A 97 10.95 24.46 -10.71
CA ALA A 97 10.98 23.00 -10.73
C ALA A 97 12.36 22.44 -11.11
N TRP A 98 13.05 23.04 -12.08
CA TRP A 98 14.34 22.51 -12.56
C TRP A 98 15.45 22.53 -11.50
N ASN A 99 15.51 23.55 -10.64
CA ASN A 99 16.61 23.71 -9.67
C ASN A 99 16.58 22.71 -8.50
N PHE A 100 15.46 22.02 -8.30
CA PHE A 100 15.38 20.89 -7.37
C PHE A 100 16.14 19.67 -7.92
N MET A 101 16.03 19.44 -9.23
CA MET A 101 16.41 18.16 -9.86
C MET A 101 17.63 18.22 -10.79
N ASN A 102 18.22 19.40 -11.02
CA ASN A 102 19.34 19.56 -11.97
C ASN A 102 20.73 19.12 -11.44
N GLY A 103 20.78 18.45 -10.29
CA GLY A 103 22.01 18.01 -9.63
C GLY A 103 22.85 19.12 -8.99
N GLY A 104 22.32 20.35 -8.90
CA GLY A 104 22.99 21.50 -8.27
C GLY A 104 24.07 22.19 -9.12
N GLY A 105 24.67 21.48 -10.08
CA GLY A 105 25.66 22.05 -11.00
C GLY A 105 25.07 22.69 -12.27
N GLY A 106 23.79 22.46 -12.55
CA GLY A 106 23.12 22.99 -13.75
C GLY A 106 23.57 22.39 -15.08
N TYR A 107 24.32 21.28 -15.05
CA TYR A 107 24.87 20.61 -16.23
C TYR A 107 24.03 19.43 -16.73
N TYR A 108 22.93 19.09 -16.05
CA TYR A 108 22.05 17.97 -16.40
C TYR A 108 20.66 18.47 -16.80
N GLY A 109 20.09 17.86 -17.84
CA GLY A 109 18.67 18.02 -18.19
C GLY A 109 17.79 17.27 -17.19
N VAL A 110 16.57 17.75 -16.98
CA VAL A 110 15.59 17.13 -16.07
C VAL A 110 14.37 16.74 -16.87
N SER A 111 13.94 15.49 -16.70
CA SER A 111 12.69 15.01 -17.26
C SER A 111 11.51 15.85 -16.75
N TYR A 112 10.69 16.36 -17.67
CA TYR A 112 9.47 17.06 -17.29
C TYR A 112 8.47 16.19 -16.54
N LEU A 113 8.57 14.85 -16.62
CA LEU A 113 7.72 13.95 -15.83
C LEU A 113 7.95 14.16 -14.33
N HIS A 114 9.22 14.32 -13.92
CA HIS A 114 9.55 14.71 -12.54
C HIS A 114 9.03 16.11 -12.18
N SER A 115 9.05 17.04 -13.14
CA SER A 115 8.53 18.40 -12.91
C SER A 115 7.02 18.44 -12.76
N ALA A 116 6.28 17.54 -13.42
CA ALA A 116 4.84 17.41 -13.27
C ALA A 116 4.46 17.05 -11.82
N GLN A 117 5.27 16.25 -11.12
CA GLN A 117 5.02 15.96 -9.70
C GLN A 117 5.20 17.19 -8.80
N ILE A 118 6.24 18.01 -9.06
CA ILE A 118 6.40 19.28 -8.35
C ILE A 118 5.19 20.19 -8.64
N LEU A 119 4.73 20.26 -9.89
CA LEU A 119 3.50 21.01 -10.21
C LEU A 119 2.29 20.46 -9.47
N LYS A 120 2.10 19.14 -9.39
CA LYS A 120 0.93 18.52 -8.74
C LYS A 120 0.92 18.77 -7.23
N ASN A 121 2.05 18.53 -6.57
CA ASN A 121 2.13 18.50 -5.10
C ASN A 121 2.55 19.84 -4.46
N CYS A 122 3.29 20.67 -5.20
CA CYS A 122 3.81 21.94 -4.69
C CYS A 122 3.32 23.15 -5.49
N GLY A 123 2.97 22.96 -6.76
CA GLY A 123 2.69 24.03 -7.71
C GLY A 123 3.95 24.78 -8.15
N THR A 124 3.78 25.97 -8.73
CA THR A 124 4.90 26.83 -9.17
C THR A 124 4.51 28.30 -9.07
N PRO A 125 5.40 29.20 -8.60
CA PRO A 125 5.10 30.63 -8.63
C PRO A 125 4.96 31.11 -10.08
N ASN A 126 4.33 32.25 -10.32
CA ASN A 126 4.39 32.88 -11.62
C ASN A 126 5.78 33.51 -11.89
N VAL A 127 6.03 33.92 -13.13
CA VAL A 127 7.31 34.52 -13.55
C VAL A 127 7.59 35.84 -12.83
N THR A 128 6.56 36.62 -12.52
CA THR A 128 6.71 37.89 -11.79
C THR A 128 7.24 37.65 -10.37
N THR A 129 6.62 36.73 -9.63
CA THR A 129 6.97 36.37 -8.25
C THR A 129 8.30 35.66 -8.16
N TYR A 130 8.60 34.76 -9.11
CA TYR A 130 9.93 34.16 -9.19
C TYR A 130 11.02 35.17 -9.60
N GLY A 131 10.65 36.23 -10.33
CA GLY A 131 11.54 37.30 -10.80
C GLY A 131 12.10 37.10 -12.21
N GLY A 132 11.55 36.17 -13.00
CA GLY A 132 11.96 35.85 -14.37
C GLY A 132 11.84 34.35 -14.69
N MET A 133 12.10 33.92 -15.92
CA MET A 133 12.06 32.48 -16.26
C MET A 133 13.16 31.65 -15.57
N ALA A 134 14.29 32.29 -15.26
CA ALA A 134 15.54 31.67 -14.79
C ALA A 134 16.32 32.56 -13.80
N ALA A 135 15.63 33.46 -13.10
CA ALA A 135 16.26 34.43 -12.22
C ALA A 135 17.03 33.75 -11.08
N GLY A 136 18.28 34.17 -10.86
CA GLY A 136 19.19 33.56 -9.88
C GLY A 136 19.95 32.32 -10.37
N GLY A 137 19.68 31.84 -11.59
CA GLY A 137 20.43 30.76 -12.23
C GLY A 137 20.13 29.37 -11.66
N PHE A 138 21.01 28.42 -11.99
CA PHE A 138 20.79 26.98 -11.79
C PHE A 138 20.97 26.49 -10.35
N THR A 139 21.50 27.30 -9.44
CA THR A 139 21.65 26.90 -8.03
C THR A 139 20.49 27.38 -7.16
N ARG A 140 19.71 28.37 -7.59
CA ARG A 140 18.75 29.06 -6.70
C ARG A 140 17.60 28.16 -6.23
N TRP A 141 17.41 28.06 -4.93
CA TRP A 141 16.09 27.73 -4.36
C TRP A 141 15.41 29.02 -3.90
N MET A 142 14.12 29.14 -4.23
CA MET A 142 13.34 30.32 -3.85
C MET A 142 13.15 30.36 -2.33
N SER A 143 13.12 31.56 -1.74
CA SER A 143 12.82 31.73 -0.32
C SER A 143 11.65 32.71 -0.18
N GLY A 144 10.84 32.52 0.87
CA GLY A 144 9.71 33.36 1.26
C GLY A 144 8.41 32.56 1.30
N TYR A 145 7.75 32.53 2.46
CA TYR A 145 6.48 31.83 2.66
C TYR A 145 5.41 32.23 1.65
N ASP A 146 5.19 33.53 1.47
CA ASP A 146 4.15 34.06 0.56
C ASP A 146 4.40 33.64 -0.89
N ASN A 147 5.66 33.50 -1.30
CA ASN A 147 6.01 33.05 -2.65
C ASN A 147 5.68 31.56 -2.85
N TYR A 148 5.82 30.74 -1.81
CA TYR A 148 5.41 29.33 -1.85
C TYR A 148 3.89 29.18 -1.75
N LEU A 149 3.21 30.05 -0.99
CA LEU A 149 1.76 30.07 -0.92
C LEU A 149 1.15 30.36 -2.31
N GLU A 150 1.64 31.40 -3.01
CA GLU A 150 1.25 31.67 -4.41
C GLU A 150 1.60 30.49 -5.34
N ALA A 151 2.74 29.84 -5.11
CA ALA A 151 3.10 28.68 -5.93
C ALA A 151 2.06 27.57 -5.82
N MET A 152 1.52 27.31 -4.63
CA MET A 152 0.51 26.28 -4.40
C MET A 152 -0.77 26.53 -5.21
N GLU A 153 -1.17 27.79 -5.40
CA GLU A 153 -2.35 28.20 -6.20
C GLU A 153 -2.22 27.90 -7.70
N ASN A 154 -1.05 27.50 -8.17
CA ASN A 154 -0.75 27.25 -9.58
C ASN A 154 -0.23 25.82 -9.75
N ARG A 155 -1.15 24.87 -9.97
CA ARG A 155 -0.82 23.44 -10.03
C ARG A 155 -1.65 22.68 -11.05
N ILE A 156 -1.18 21.48 -11.36
CA ILE A 156 -1.91 20.52 -12.20
C ILE A 156 -2.82 19.65 -11.32
N THR A 157 -3.94 19.22 -11.88
CA THR A 157 -4.74 18.12 -11.33
C THR A 157 -4.09 16.79 -11.71
N THR A 158 -3.76 16.61 -12.98
CA THR A 158 -3.10 15.40 -13.49
C THR A 158 -2.23 15.66 -14.72
N ILE A 159 -1.35 14.71 -15.00
CA ILE A 159 -0.63 14.56 -16.26
C ILE A 159 -1.01 13.20 -16.85
N SER A 160 -1.38 13.16 -18.12
CA SER A 160 -1.75 11.93 -18.81
C SER A 160 -0.80 11.65 -19.97
N GLN A 161 -0.62 10.38 -20.27
CA GLN A 161 0.02 9.92 -21.49
C GLN A 161 -1.03 9.75 -22.60
N LEU A 162 -0.62 10.00 -23.84
CA LEU A 162 -1.43 9.75 -25.03
C LEU A 162 -0.55 9.09 -26.09
N PRO A 163 -0.71 7.76 -26.30
CA PRO A 163 -0.16 7.07 -27.46
C PRO A 163 -0.66 7.73 -28.75
N VAL A 164 0.20 7.80 -29.76
CA VAL A 164 -0.03 8.46 -31.06
C VAL A 164 0.63 7.70 -32.23
N GLY A 165 0.88 6.41 -32.04
CA GLY A 165 1.55 5.55 -33.02
C GLY A 165 0.62 5.05 -34.13
N THR A 166 -0.70 5.08 -33.92
CA THR A 166 -1.73 4.62 -34.87
C THR A 166 -2.65 5.73 -35.35
N GLU A 167 -3.43 5.46 -36.40
CA GLU A 167 -4.38 6.45 -36.96
C GLU A 167 -5.51 6.76 -35.98
N GLU A 168 -5.99 5.76 -35.26
CA GLU A 168 -7.02 5.91 -34.23
C GLU A 168 -6.52 6.80 -33.08
N GLU A 169 -5.31 6.53 -32.59
CA GLU A 169 -4.64 7.30 -31.55
C GLU A 169 -4.36 8.75 -31.99
N LEU A 170 -3.97 8.95 -33.25
CA LEU A 170 -3.83 10.29 -33.85
C LEU A 170 -5.14 11.09 -33.79
N GLN A 171 -6.30 10.46 -33.99
CA GLN A 171 -7.58 11.19 -33.90
C GLN A 171 -7.82 11.74 -32.49
N VAL A 172 -7.46 10.98 -31.44
CA VAL A 172 -7.58 11.44 -30.05
C VAL A 172 -6.75 12.70 -29.83
N LEU A 173 -5.50 12.72 -30.32
CA LEU A 173 -4.66 13.92 -30.24
C LEU A 173 -5.27 15.09 -31.03
N LYS A 174 -5.84 14.84 -32.21
CA LYS A 174 -6.47 15.90 -33.01
C LYS A 174 -7.69 16.51 -32.32
N TYR A 175 -8.52 15.70 -31.66
CA TYR A 175 -9.62 16.22 -30.83
C TYR A 175 -9.11 17.00 -29.64
N TRP A 176 -8.10 16.49 -28.91
CA TRP A 176 -7.46 17.25 -27.83
C TRP A 176 -6.98 18.63 -28.28
N LEU A 177 -6.27 18.70 -29.42
CA LEU A 177 -5.79 19.95 -29.99
C LEU A 177 -6.93 20.86 -30.47
N TYR A 178 -8.09 20.31 -30.82
CA TYR A 178 -9.23 21.07 -31.34
C TYR A 178 -10.14 21.64 -30.25
N ASP A 179 -10.63 20.80 -29.35
CA ASP A 179 -11.68 21.11 -28.37
C ASP A 179 -11.42 20.49 -26.99
N HIS A 180 -10.18 20.07 -26.72
CA HIS A 180 -9.72 19.53 -25.45
C HIS A 180 -10.41 18.21 -25.03
N LEU A 181 -11.13 17.54 -25.94
CA LEU A 181 -12.00 16.39 -25.65
C LEU A 181 -13.18 16.74 -24.73
N GLU A 182 -13.50 18.01 -24.52
CA GLU A 182 -14.61 18.47 -23.68
C GLU A 182 -15.65 19.32 -24.45
N GLY A 183 -15.44 19.52 -25.74
CA GLY A 183 -16.32 20.32 -26.60
C GLY A 183 -16.09 21.82 -26.42
N SER A 184 -14.93 22.19 -25.89
CA SER A 184 -14.50 23.57 -25.70
C SER A 184 -14.31 24.29 -27.03
N GLU A 185 -14.41 25.62 -27.01
CA GLU A 185 -14.06 26.45 -28.17
C GLU A 185 -12.56 26.38 -28.49
N TYR A 186 -11.74 26.01 -27.52
CA TYR A 186 -10.28 25.99 -27.61
C TYR A 186 -9.74 24.64 -27.18
N GLY A 187 -8.85 24.05 -27.97
CA GLY A 187 -8.13 22.84 -27.56
C GLY A 187 -6.89 23.12 -26.71
N GLY A 188 -6.21 22.05 -26.34
CA GLY A 188 -4.99 22.08 -25.49
C GLY A 188 -3.69 22.01 -26.28
N LEU A 189 -2.57 21.89 -25.56
CA LEU A 189 -1.24 21.60 -26.12
C LEU A 189 -0.73 20.23 -25.64
N VAL A 190 0.30 19.69 -26.30
CA VAL A 190 0.97 18.47 -25.82
C VAL A 190 2.49 18.59 -25.85
N SER A 191 3.16 18.04 -24.83
CA SER A 191 4.63 17.95 -24.75
C SER A 191 5.11 16.57 -25.18
N PHE A 192 6.28 16.49 -25.81
CA PHE A 192 6.88 15.23 -26.23
C PHE A 192 8.41 15.29 -26.20
N TYR A 193 9.04 14.12 -26.19
CA TYR A 193 10.49 13.98 -26.32
C TYR A 193 10.90 13.42 -27.68
N ALA A 194 11.93 14.02 -28.26
CA ALA A 194 12.63 13.49 -29.42
C ALA A 194 14.08 14.00 -29.43
N GLN A 195 14.82 13.70 -30.48
CA GLN A 195 16.16 14.26 -30.65
C GLN A 195 16.10 15.73 -31.05
N TYR A 196 16.89 16.58 -30.39
CA TYR A 196 17.09 17.96 -30.87
C TYR A 196 17.63 17.98 -32.30
N LEU A 197 16.99 18.76 -33.17
CA LEU A 197 17.46 19.05 -34.52
C LEU A 197 17.38 20.55 -34.82
N THR A 198 18.38 21.06 -35.52
CA THR A 198 18.24 22.35 -36.22
C THR A 198 17.45 22.12 -37.51
N VAL A 199 16.43 22.94 -37.75
CA VAL A 199 15.61 22.87 -38.97
C VAL A 199 16.32 23.54 -40.14
N TYR A 200 16.46 22.80 -41.24
CA TYR A 200 17.04 23.28 -42.49
C TYR A 200 16.14 23.05 -43.71
N GLN A 201 15.21 22.11 -43.61
CA GLN A 201 14.29 21.77 -44.69
C GLN A 201 13.06 22.66 -44.62
N THR A 202 12.52 22.99 -45.79
CA THR A 202 11.27 23.76 -45.93
C THR A 202 10.30 23.00 -46.83
N LEU A 203 9.01 23.16 -46.58
CA LEU A 203 7.96 22.55 -47.38
C LEU A 203 8.09 22.95 -48.86
N PRO A 204 7.94 22.00 -49.81
CA PRO A 204 8.19 22.25 -51.23
C PRO A 204 7.34 23.38 -51.84
N SER A 205 7.78 23.91 -52.99
CA SER A 205 6.97 24.89 -53.72
C SER A 205 5.68 24.25 -54.27
N GLY A 206 4.55 24.92 -54.07
CA GLY A 206 3.24 24.46 -54.57
C GLY A 206 2.48 23.51 -53.64
N THR A 207 3.02 23.20 -52.46
CA THR A 207 2.29 22.52 -51.38
C THR A 207 1.65 23.54 -50.42
N PRO A 208 0.65 23.15 -49.61
CA PRO A 208 0.19 23.96 -48.47
C PRO A 208 1.36 24.32 -47.55
N GLU A 209 1.33 25.54 -46.99
CA GLU A 209 2.41 26.08 -46.14
C GLU A 209 3.82 26.07 -46.78
N SER A 210 3.89 26.14 -48.11
CA SER A 210 5.15 26.18 -48.86
C SER A 210 6.15 27.21 -48.30
N GLY A 211 7.40 26.77 -48.13
CA GLY A 211 8.49 27.61 -47.60
C GLY A 211 8.58 27.65 -46.08
N ARG A 212 7.59 27.12 -45.34
CA ARG A 212 7.70 26.91 -43.89
C ARG A 212 8.67 25.79 -43.57
N TYR A 213 9.37 25.89 -42.44
CA TYR A 213 10.29 24.87 -41.97
C TYR A 213 9.55 23.60 -41.56
N VAL A 214 10.15 22.44 -41.85
CA VAL A 214 9.57 21.12 -41.54
C VAL A 214 10.63 20.16 -41.02
N ILE A 215 10.24 19.35 -40.03
CA ILE A 215 10.95 18.17 -39.56
C ILE A 215 10.28 16.94 -40.16
N THR A 216 11.05 16.18 -40.91
CA THR A 216 10.57 15.01 -41.66
C THR A 216 11.03 13.69 -41.02
N SER A 217 11.98 13.76 -40.10
CA SER A 217 12.52 12.63 -39.35
C SER A 217 13.28 13.15 -38.13
N PHE A 218 13.09 12.54 -36.97
CA PHE A 218 13.96 12.71 -35.79
C PHE A 218 15.14 11.73 -35.81
N GLY A 219 16.10 11.93 -34.91
CA GLY A 219 17.20 11.00 -34.69
C GLY A 219 16.89 9.94 -33.62
N GLY A 220 17.91 9.24 -33.14
CA GLY A 220 17.75 8.09 -32.22
C GLY A 220 17.92 8.38 -30.72
N SER A 221 18.14 9.62 -30.32
CA SER A 221 18.35 9.97 -28.90
C SER A 221 17.26 10.93 -28.42
N PRO A 222 16.36 10.53 -27.50
CA PRO A 222 15.28 11.37 -26.99
C PRO A 222 15.82 12.30 -25.91
N ASN A 223 16.60 13.29 -26.33
CA ASN A 223 17.35 14.18 -25.45
C ASN A 223 16.73 15.58 -25.34
N HIS A 224 15.61 15.83 -26.01
CA HIS A 224 15.02 17.15 -26.09
C HIS A 224 13.50 17.14 -26.05
N ALA A 225 12.92 18.10 -25.33
CA ALA A 225 11.47 18.28 -25.23
C ALA A 225 10.98 19.44 -26.09
N MET A 226 9.81 19.25 -26.68
CA MET A 226 9.12 20.16 -27.61
C MET A 226 7.61 20.09 -27.39
N THR A 227 6.89 21.09 -27.88
CA THR A 227 5.43 21.19 -27.71
C THR A 227 4.72 21.24 -29.05
N ILE A 228 3.72 20.38 -29.27
CA ILE A 228 2.79 20.45 -30.40
C ILE A 228 1.67 21.43 -30.03
N VAL A 229 1.34 22.32 -30.96
CA VAL A 229 0.40 23.43 -30.75
C VAL A 229 -0.75 23.45 -31.76
N GLY A 230 -0.87 22.40 -32.58
CA GLY A 230 -1.89 22.31 -33.61
C GLY A 230 -1.50 21.34 -34.72
N TYR A 231 -2.35 21.24 -35.73
CA TYR A 231 -2.16 20.33 -36.85
C TYR A 231 -2.71 20.89 -38.16
N ASN A 232 -2.24 20.33 -39.27
CA ASN A 232 -2.72 20.64 -40.61
C ASN A 232 -2.66 19.36 -41.46
N ASP A 233 -3.83 18.83 -41.80
CA ASP A 233 -4.00 17.59 -42.58
C ASP A 233 -3.53 17.72 -44.04
N SER A 234 -3.14 18.93 -44.48
CA SER A 234 -2.73 19.21 -45.85
C SER A 234 -1.22 19.44 -46.03
N ILE A 235 -0.41 19.33 -44.97
CA ILE A 235 1.06 19.38 -45.09
C ILE A 235 1.54 18.22 -45.96
N ARG A 236 2.57 18.43 -46.78
CA ARG A 236 3.04 17.42 -47.74
C ARG A 236 4.55 17.30 -47.77
N TRP A 237 5.03 16.07 -47.73
CA TRP A 237 6.44 15.72 -47.90
C TRP A 237 6.59 14.41 -48.67
N ASP A 238 7.36 14.45 -49.76
CA ASP A 238 7.59 13.30 -50.64
C ASP A 238 8.81 12.52 -50.12
N TYR A 239 8.55 11.37 -49.49
CA TYR A 239 9.60 10.55 -48.87
C TYR A 239 10.30 9.65 -49.88
N ASN A 240 9.59 9.17 -50.90
CA ASN A 240 10.12 8.24 -51.89
C ASN A 240 10.65 8.92 -53.18
N ASN A 241 10.49 10.25 -53.28
CA ASN A 241 10.87 11.12 -54.40
C ASN A 241 10.22 10.73 -55.74
N ASP A 242 8.99 10.23 -55.73
CA ASP A 242 8.24 9.86 -56.94
C ASP A 242 7.43 11.04 -57.53
N GLY A 243 7.36 12.17 -56.83
CA GLY A 243 6.62 13.37 -57.22
C GLY A 243 5.12 13.33 -56.94
N GLN A 244 4.64 12.32 -56.21
CA GLN A 244 3.29 12.20 -55.67
C GLN A 244 3.31 12.40 -54.16
N TYR A 245 2.13 12.53 -53.55
CA TYR A 245 1.97 12.56 -52.10
C TYR A 245 0.79 11.66 -51.77
N THR A 246 1.03 10.61 -51.00
CA THR A 246 0.04 9.56 -50.73
C THR A 246 0.02 9.14 -49.27
N ASN A 247 -1.15 8.66 -48.82
CA ASN A 247 -1.32 8.00 -47.52
C ASN A 247 -1.86 6.57 -47.71
N ASP A 248 -2.05 6.14 -48.96
CA ASP A 248 -2.72 4.90 -49.38
C ASP A 248 -1.79 3.94 -50.16
N ILE A 249 -0.49 4.26 -50.24
CA ILE A 249 0.55 3.46 -50.90
C ILE A 249 1.58 3.03 -49.86
N ASP A 250 1.97 1.77 -49.86
CA ASP A 250 3.10 1.24 -49.06
C ASP A 250 4.41 1.74 -49.67
N ILE A 251 4.97 2.82 -49.12
CA ILE A 251 6.21 3.45 -49.61
C ILE A 251 7.44 2.88 -48.91
N ASN A 252 7.27 2.19 -47.78
CA ASN A 252 8.36 1.64 -46.99
C ASN A 252 8.67 0.15 -47.33
N GLY A 253 7.73 -0.55 -47.97
CA GLY A 253 7.86 -1.91 -48.49
C GLY A 253 7.67 -3.01 -47.44
N ASP A 254 7.03 -2.74 -46.31
CA ASP A 254 6.73 -3.72 -45.25
C ASP A 254 5.44 -4.52 -45.50
N GLY A 255 4.66 -4.16 -46.53
CA GLY A 255 3.41 -4.80 -46.91
C GLY A 255 2.18 -4.32 -46.14
N VAL A 256 2.28 -3.27 -45.30
CA VAL A 256 1.19 -2.72 -44.50
C VAL A 256 1.10 -1.22 -44.70
N VAL A 257 0.05 -0.75 -45.37
CA VAL A 257 -0.22 0.69 -45.51
C VAL A 257 -0.72 1.26 -44.18
N ASN A 258 0.10 2.08 -43.51
CA ASN A 258 -0.25 2.75 -42.25
C ASN A 258 0.39 4.14 -42.16
N MET A 259 0.34 4.79 -40.99
CA MET A 259 0.92 6.14 -40.79
C MET A 259 2.42 6.24 -41.10
N LYS A 260 3.17 5.13 -41.09
CA LYS A 260 4.58 5.09 -41.51
C LYS A 260 4.75 5.28 -43.02
N ASP A 261 3.68 5.20 -43.79
CA ASP A 261 3.71 5.46 -45.23
C ASP A 261 3.22 6.86 -45.61
N TRP A 262 2.72 7.62 -44.64
CA TRP A 262 2.04 8.87 -44.93
C TRP A 262 2.99 9.98 -45.35
N GLU A 263 2.68 10.56 -46.50
CA GLU A 263 3.32 11.74 -47.07
C GLU A 263 2.48 13.01 -46.86
N ILE A 264 1.25 12.86 -46.36
CA ILE A 264 0.28 13.93 -46.14
C ILE A 264 -0.09 14.02 -44.66
N GLY A 265 -0.02 15.24 -44.12
CA GLY A 265 -0.42 15.61 -42.76
C GLY A 265 0.76 15.93 -41.85
N GLY A 266 0.61 16.94 -41.00
CA GLY A 266 1.65 17.35 -40.08
C GLY A 266 1.16 18.20 -38.91
N PHE A 267 1.91 18.15 -37.81
CA PHE A 267 1.71 18.96 -36.63
C PHE A 267 2.48 20.28 -36.75
N LYS A 268 1.93 21.34 -36.16
CA LYS A 268 2.68 22.55 -35.86
C LYS A 268 3.30 22.40 -34.47
N MET A 269 4.60 22.59 -34.35
CA MET A 269 5.32 22.53 -33.08
C MET A 269 6.06 23.83 -32.77
N VAL A 270 6.29 24.07 -31.49
CA VAL A 270 7.11 25.16 -30.97
C VAL A 270 8.31 24.60 -30.20
N GLN A 271 9.42 25.33 -30.27
CA GLN A 271 10.67 24.98 -29.60
C GLN A 271 11.16 26.13 -28.71
N SER A 272 11.97 25.78 -27.71
CA SER A 272 12.64 26.72 -26.79
C SER A 272 14.18 26.80 -26.93
N TYR A 273 14.81 26.01 -27.80
CA TYR A 273 16.27 25.88 -27.92
C TYR A 273 16.79 26.19 -29.33
N GLY A 274 18.10 26.40 -29.46
CA GLY A 274 18.72 26.61 -30.78
C GLY A 274 18.60 28.04 -31.34
N GLY A 275 18.41 29.05 -30.47
CA GLY A 275 18.41 30.46 -30.86
C GLY A 275 17.03 31.06 -31.18
N VAL A 276 15.97 30.45 -30.64
CA VAL A 276 14.60 30.99 -30.64
C VAL A 276 14.61 32.48 -30.24
N PRO A 277 13.86 33.36 -30.92
CA PRO A 277 12.89 33.06 -31.97
C PRO A 277 13.49 32.83 -33.36
N ASN A 278 14.81 32.92 -33.58
CA ASN A 278 15.37 32.79 -34.94
C ASN A 278 15.42 31.35 -35.47
N TRP A 279 15.10 30.36 -34.63
CA TRP A 279 14.97 28.98 -35.05
C TRP A 279 13.64 28.80 -35.81
N GLY A 280 13.68 28.17 -36.98
CA GLY A 280 12.50 27.92 -37.80
C GLY A 280 11.71 29.17 -38.19
N ASP A 281 10.39 29.06 -38.18
CA ASP A 281 9.42 30.11 -38.41
C ASP A 281 9.10 30.87 -37.10
N GLN A 282 10.06 31.64 -36.59
CA GLN A 282 9.89 32.41 -35.34
C GLN A 282 9.73 31.56 -34.07
N GLY A 283 10.46 30.43 -33.99
CA GLY A 283 10.36 29.44 -32.93
C GLY A 283 9.45 28.25 -33.26
N TYR A 284 8.75 28.30 -34.39
CA TYR A 284 7.83 27.25 -34.86
C TYR A 284 8.39 26.48 -36.04
N ALA A 285 7.92 25.25 -36.23
CA ALA A 285 8.11 24.47 -37.45
C ALA A 285 6.96 23.47 -37.59
N TYR A 286 6.82 22.87 -38.77
CA TYR A 286 5.99 21.68 -38.96
C TYR A 286 6.78 20.40 -38.63
N MET A 287 6.08 19.35 -38.23
CA MET A 287 6.60 17.97 -38.20
C MET A 287 5.57 17.04 -38.84
N MET A 288 5.99 16.08 -39.66
CA MET A 288 5.07 15.18 -40.38
C MET A 288 4.35 14.23 -39.42
N TYR A 289 3.09 13.83 -39.68
CA TYR A 289 2.39 12.82 -38.86
C TYR A 289 3.16 11.50 -38.77
N LYS A 290 3.85 11.11 -39.84
CA LYS A 290 4.75 9.96 -39.86
C LYS A 290 5.79 9.96 -38.71
N THR A 291 6.22 11.13 -38.23
CA THR A 291 7.24 11.22 -37.16
C THR A 291 6.75 10.76 -35.78
N VAL A 292 5.44 10.63 -35.55
CA VAL A 292 4.92 10.03 -34.31
C VAL A 292 4.66 8.53 -34.45
N ALA A 293 4.52 8.02 -35.67
CA ALA A 293 4.35 6.60 -35.97
C ALA A 293 5.68 5.85 -36.18
N ASP A 294 6.73 6.51 -36.66
CA ASP A 294 8.06 5.92 -36.81
C ASP A 294 8.70 5.58 -35.46
N ASN A 295 9.50 4.52 -35.41
CA ASN A 295 10.23 4.17 -34.18
C ASN A 295 11.34 5.19 -33.90
N LEU A 296 11.67 5.38 -32.62
CA LEU A 296 12.87 6.12 -32.23
C LEU A 296 14.12 5.54 -32.92
N GLY A 297 14.95 6.40 -33.51
CA GLY A 297 16.10 5.97 -34.31
C GLY A 297 15.80 5.63 -35.77
N GLN A 298 14.51 5.56 -36.14
CA GLN A 298 14.03 5.44 -37.52
C GLN A 298 13.26 6.68 -38.00
N GLY A 299 13.24 7.75 -37.19
CA GLY A 299 12.51 8.99 -37.51
C GLY A 299 11.51 9.42 -36.45
N GLY A 300 11.26 8.54 -35.47
CA GLY A 300 10.26 8.67 -34.43
C GLY A 300 10.55 9.58 -33.24
N ILE A 301 9.48 9.94 -32.54
CA ILE A 301 9.54 10.45 -31.16
C ILE A 301 9.69 9.31 -30.15
N TRP A 302 9.97 9.64 -28.89
CA TRP A 302 10.07 8.67 -27.81
C TRP A 302 8.72 7.98 -27.53
N ASN A 303 8.73 6.64 -27.51
CA ASN A 303 7.59 5.77 -27.19
C ASN A 303 6.29 6.03 -27.96
N HIS A 304 6.34 6.71 -29.11
CA HIS A 304 5.15 7.12 -29.85
C HIS A 304 4.12 7.84 -28.97
N CYS A 305 4.59 8.64 -28.00
CA CYS A 305 3.73 9.14 -26.94
C CYS A 305 3.92 10.64 -26.70
N VAL A 306 2.81 11.33 -26.47
CA VAL A 306 2.74 12.75 -26.09
C VAL A 306 2.04 12.90 -24.75
N HIS A 307 2.24 14.05 -24.11
CA HIS A 307 1.80 14.28 -22.73
C HIS A 307 0.99 15.56 -22.62
N LEU A 308 -0.12 15.46 -21.90
CA LEU A 308 -1.09 16.53 -21.71
C LEU A 308 -1.32 16.79 -20.22
N LEU A 309 -1.85 17.97 -19.90
CA LEU A 309 -2.04 18.45 -18.53
C LEU A 309 -3.50 18.88 -18.35
N ASP A 310 -4.10 18.42 -17.26
CA ASP A 310 -5.33 19.02 -16.72
C ASP A 310 -4.92 19.87 -15.52
N VAL A 311 -5.37 21.13 -15.45
CA VAL A 311 -4.95 22.10 -14.44
C VAL A 311 -6.06 22.45 -13.46
N LYS A 312 -5.71 23.01 -12.30
CA LYS A 312 -6.67 23.64 -11.40
C LYS A 312 -6.85 25.10 -11.81
N GLU A 313 -8.04 25.48 -12.29
CA GLU A 313 -8.37 26.89 -12.61
C GLU A 313 -8.09 27.78 -11.40
N GLU A 314 -8.68 27.42 -10.26
CA GLU A 314 -8.47 28.06 -8.96
C GLU A 314 -8.15 26.99 -7.91
N PHE A 315 -7.23 27.30 -7.01
CA PHE A 315 -6.88 26.46 -5.87
C PHE A 315 -6.40 27.34 -4.73
N SER A 316 -6.81 27.04 -3.51
CA SER A 316 -6.31 27.68 -2.30
C SER A 316 -6.06 26.62 -1.25
N PRO A 317 -4.82 26.50 -0.72
CA PRO A 317 -4.55 25.53 0.32
C PRO A 317 -5.23 25.96 1.63
N GLU A 318 -5.81 25.00 2.33
CA GLU A 318 -6.56 25.22 3.56
C GLU A 318 -5.72 25.01 4.83
N LEU A 319 -4.62 24.26 4.72
CA LEU A 319 -3.69 24.02 5.82
C LEU A 319 -2.26 24.09 5.30
N VAL A 320 -1.42 24.97 5.86
CA VAL A 320 -0.06 25.20 5.34
C VAL A 320 0.96 25.30 6.47
N ALA A 321 2.05 24.55 6.37
CA ALA A 321 3.21 24.73 7.24
C ALA A 321 4.15 25.79 6.68
N LYS A 322 4.46 26.81 7.49
CA LYS A 322 5.56 27.74 7.26
C LYS A 322 6.80 27.26 7.99
N VAL A 323 7.90 27.07 7.26
CA VAL A 323 9.15 26.55 7.78
C VAL A 323 10.28 27.52 7.49
N THR A 324 11.13 27.77 8.50
CA THR A 324 12.44 28.40 8.29
C THR A 324 13.51 27.37 8.65
N LEU A 325 14.33 27.00 7.68
CA LEU A 325 15.38 25.98 7.81
C LEU A 325 16.73 26.60 7.51
N LYS A 326 17.74 26.31 8.32
CA LYS A 326 19.12 26.68 8.05
C LYS A 326 19.96 25.43 7.87
N HIS A 327 20.66 25.33 6.75
CA HIS A 327 21.67 24.30 6.51
C HIS A 327 22.73 24.80 5.54
N ASP A 328 23.97 24.36 5.69
CA ASP A 328 25.05 24.68 4.74
C ASP A 328 25.26 23.61 3.66
N ARG A 329 24.51 22.51 3.70
CA ARG A 329 24.55 21.45 2.67
C ARG A 329 23.16 20.92 2.37
N ARG A 330 22.49 21.46 1.36
CA ARG A 330 21.10 21.07 1.06
C ARG A 330 20.94 19.64 0.53
N LEU A 331 21.99 19.04 -0.03
CA LEU A 331 21.98 17.64 -0.47
C LEU A 331 21.88 16.65 0.71
N ALA A 332 22.24 17.11 1.92
CA ALA A 332 22.32 16.26 3.09
C ALA A 332 20.98 16.18 3.84
N VAL A 333 19.97 16.97 3.45
CA VAL A 333 18.73 17.10 4.22
C VAL A 333 17.49 16.68 3.44
N GLN A 334 16.56 16.05 4.15
CA GLN A 334 15.18 15.82 3.74
C GLN A 334 14.23 16.49 4.72
N VAL A 335 13.15 17.09 4.22
CA VAL A 335 12.08 17.68 5.03
C VAL A 335 10.84 16.82 4.92
N ILE A 336 10.27 16.46 6.07
CA ILE A 336 9.10 15.60 6.20
C ILE A 336 8.07 16.31 7.09
N ALA A 337 6.82 16.37 6.65
CA ALA A 337 5.71 16.87 7.46
C ALA A 337 4.77 15.71 7.79
N GLY A 338 4.20 15.71 8.98
CA GLY A 338 3.28 14.66 9.41
C GLY A 338 2.36 15.10 10.54
N PHE A 339 1.39 14.26 10.87
CA PHE A 339 0.53 14.47 12.02
C PHE A 339 0.16 13.16 12.73
N SER A 340 -0.38 13.29 13.94
CA SER A 340 -1.02 12.23 14.70
C SER A 340 -2.23 12.80 15.43
N ASN A 341 -3.36 12.07 15.38
CA ASN A 341 -4.53 12.37 16.21
C ASN A 341 -4.28 12.04 17.70
N ASN A 342 -3.21 11.29 18.01
CA ASN A 342 -2.74 11.08 19.38
C ASN A 342 -1.72 12.16 19.80
N VAL A 343 -2.13 13.09 20.67
CA VAL A 343 -1.25 14.16 21.18
C VAL A 343 -0.04 13.67 21.98
N SER A 344 -0.06 12.42 22.45
CA SER A 344 1.06 11.80 23.15
C SER A 344 2.07 11.14 22.20
N ALA A 345 1.79 11.07 20.90
CA ALA A 345 2.67 10.48 19.92
C ALA A 345 4.04 11.18 19.89
N THR A 346 5.10 10.39 19.75
CA THR A 346 6.49 10.87 19.65
C THR A 346 6.94 11.09 18.21
N GLY A 347 6.15 10.62 17.24
CA GLY A 347 6.33 10.81 15.81
C GLY A 347 4.97 10.83 15.11
N PRO A 348 4.92 11.12 13.80
CA PRO A 348 3.69 11.14 13.03
C PRO A 348 3.16 9.73 12.72
N ASP A 349 1.85 9.56 12.72
CA ASP A 349 1.17 8.36 12.19
C ASP A 349 0.95 8.49 10.67
N TYR A 350 0.74 9.74 10.22
CA TYR A 350 0.55 10.11 8.81
C TYR A 350 1.66 11.06 8.37
N ILE A 351 2.24 10.80 7.21
CA ILE A 351 3.33 11.58 6.62
C ILE A 351 2.92 12.03 5.21
N LEU A 352 3.24 13.29 4.90
CA LEU A 352 3.11 13.86 3.58
C LEU A 352 4.47 13.87 2.89
N ASP A 353 4.52 13.18 1.76
CA ASP A 353 5.72 13.08 0.95
C ASP A 353 5.81 14.27 0.00
N MET A 354 6.89 15.05 0.09
CA MET A 354 7.07 16.24 -0.75
C MET A 354 8.18 16.01 -1.78
N PRO A 355 7.94 16.34 -3.07
CA PRO A 355 8.94 16.15 -4.12
C PRO A 355 10.08 17.20 -4.07
N ILE A 356 10.07 18.09 -3.08
CA ILE A 356 11.06 19.14 -2.86
C ILE A 356 11.71 18.94 -1.48
N PHE A 357 12.96 19.41 -1.33
CA PHE A 357 13.73 19.23 -0.08
C PHE A 357 13.91 17.77 0.32
N ASN A 358 14.43 16.95 -0.60
CA ASN A 358 14.65 15.52 -0.41
C ASN A 358 16.02 15.13 -0.96
N TYR A 359 17.09 15.37 -0.20
CA TYR A 359 18.48 15.05 -0.54
C TYR A 359 18.94 15.51 -1.94
N GLN A 360 18.50 16.70 -2.36
CA GLN A 360 18.55 17.12 -3.76
C GLN A 360 19.19 18.51 -3.95
N GLY A 361 19.38 18.91 -5.21
CA GLY A 361 19.99 20.21 -5.56
C GLY A 361 21.50 20.32 -5.33
N GLY A 362 22.22 19.23 -5.05
CA GLY A 362 23.69 19.19 -4.92
C GLY A 362 24.25 19.96 -3.71
N ASP A 363 25.57 19.95 -3.56
CA ASP A 363 26.29 20.48 -2.39
C ASP A 363 26.38 22.01 -2.35
N ASN A 364 25.26 22.64 -2.05
CA ASN A 364 25.14 24.08 -1.93
C ASN A 364 24.46 24.47 -0.61
N TYR A 365 24.62 25.74 -0.21
CA TYR A 365 23.77 26.34 0.83
C TYR A 365 22.31 26.30 0.37
N MET A 366 21.34 26.34 1.31
CA MET A 366 19.92 26.15 0.98
C MET A 366 19.43 26.98 -0.21
N GLN A 367 19.75 28.27 -0.29
CA GLN A 367 19.38 29.15 -1.40
C GLN A 367 20.32 29.09 -2.62
N GLY A 368 21.39 28.30 -2.58
CA GLY A 368 22.30 28.07 -3.71
C GLY A 368 23.45 29.07 -3.85
N GLY A 369 23.56 30.06 -2.95
CA GLY A 369 24.65 31.02 -2.91
C GLY A 369 25.81 30.59 -1.98
N THR A 370 26.67 31.55 -1.61
CA THR A 370 27.88 31.29 -0.80
C THR A 370 27.98 32.18 0.44
N THR A 371 26.96 33.00 0.72
CA THR A 371 26.92 33.90 1.88
C THR A 371 26.25 33.22 3.06
N GLU A 372 26.48 33.72 4.27
CA GLU A 372 25.82 33.18 5.48
C GLU A 372 24.28 33.26 5.39
N ALA A 373 23.74 34.27 4.68
CA ALA A 373 22.31 34.40 4.46
C ALA A 373 21.75 33.29 3.55
N ASP A 374 22.56 32.78 2.62
CA ASP A 374 22.12 31.74 1.68
C ASP A 374 21.95 30.37 2.36
N LYS A 375 22.45 30.21 3.59
CA LYS A 375 22.24 28.99 4.39
C LYS A 375 20.82 28.85 4.92
N THR A 376 20.08 29.96 5.04
CA THR A 376 18.72 29.97 5.59
C THR A 376 17.70 30.09 4.47
N ILE A 377 16.67 29.27 4.47
CA ILE A 377 15.55 29.33 3.53
C ILE A 377 14.23 29.36 4.32
N GLU A 378 13.28 30.16 3.84
CA GLU A 378 11.90 30.17 4.31
C GLU A 378 11.00 29.62 3.20
N PHE A 379 10.11 28.69 3.52
CA PHE A 379 9.22 28.06 2.54
C PHE A 379 7.88 27.64 3.17
N GLY A 380 6.91 27.33 2.30
CA GLY A 380 5.60 26.78 2.66
C GLY A 380 5.47 25.33 2.22
N LEU A 381 4.72 24.52 2.98
CA LEU A 381 4.31 23.16 2.63
C LEU A 381 2.78 23.05 2.75
N ASP A 382 2.12 22.61 1.69
CA ASP A 382 0.67 22.42 1.66
C ASP A 382 0.30 21.13 2.40
N LEU A 383 -0.35 21.26 3.55
CA LEU A 383 -0.79 20.16 4.41
C LEU A 383 -2.29 19.88 4.27
N SER A 384 -2.99 20.53 3.34
CA SER A 384 -4.42 20.33 3.09
C SER A 384 -4.79 18.86 2.83
N PRO A 385 -3.94 18.02 2.18
CA PRO A 385 -4.21 16.59 2.05
C PRO A 385 -4.43 15.83 3.37
N PHE A 386 -3.94 16.34 4.50
CA PHE A 386 -4.19 15.71 5.81
C PHE A 386 -5.59 15.96 6.36
N LEU A 387 -6.35 16.93 5.83
CA LEU A 387 -7.64 17.32 6.39
C LEU A 387 -8.63 16.14 6.43
N THR A 388 -8.60 15.26 5.42
CA THR A 388 -9.44 14.05 5.36
C THR A 388 -9.27 13.16 6.59
N ASP A 389 -8.04 13.00 7.07
CA ASP A 389 -7.66 12.04 8.12
C ASP A 389 -7.57 12.67 9.53
N ILE A 390 -7.76 13.99 9.65
CA ILE A 390 -7.75 14.70 10.94
C ILE A 390 -9.09 14.53 11.65
N ASP A 391 -9.03 14.15 12.93
CA ASP A 391 -10.19 14.11 13.83
C ASP A 391 -10.70 15.53 14.12
N MET A 392 -11.73 15.96 13.38
CA MET A 392 -12.28 17.31 13.50
C MET A 392 -12.69 17.65 14.94
N GLY A 393 -12.34 18.86 15.38
CA GLY A 393 -12.66 19.34 16.73
C GLY A 393 -11.78 18.76 17.86
N SER A 394 -10.99 17.72 17.57
CA SER A 394 -10.02 17.15 18.50
C SER A 394 -8.67 17.86 18.41
N SER A 395 -7.83 17.62 19.42
CA SER A 395 -6.47 18.17 19.48
C SER A 395 -5.53 17.27 18.68
N THR A 396 -4.92 17.78 17.62
CA THR A 396 -4.04 17.03 16.71
C THR A 396 -2.61 17.54 16.85
N LYS A 397 -1.63 16.63 16.83
CA LYS A 397 -0.21 16.96 16.89
C LYS A 397 0.41 16.93 15.52
N PHE A 398 0.97 18.05 15.08
CA PHE A 398 1.67 18.20 13.81
C PHE A 398 3.17 18.16 14.04
N PHE A 399 3.88 17.48 13.17
CA PHE A 399 5.32 17.27 13.22
C PHE A 399 5.97 17.85 11.96
N LEU A 400 7.13 18.47 12.17
CA LEU A 400 8.10 18.76 11.13
C LEU A 400 9.37 17.99 11.50
N GLN A 401 9.80 17.14 10.58
CA GLN A 401 11.00 16.34 10.71
C GLN A 401 12.02 16.77 9.64
N VAL A 402 13.27 16.91 10.05
CA VAL A 402 14.41 17.08 9.13
C VAL A 402 15.35 15.92 9.34
N SER A 403 15.43 15.05 8.34
CA SER A 403 16.35 13.93 8.32
C SER A 403 17.66 14.35 7.66
N GLU A 404 18.79 14.05 8.30
CA GLU A 404 20.12 14.34 7.77
C GLU A 404 20.88 13.06 7.42
N ILE A 405 21.51 13.06 6.24
CA ILE A 405 22.51 12.07 5.83
C ILE A 405 23.81 12.82 5.51
N ASP A 406 24.74 12.81 6.45
CA ASP A 406 26.07 13.40 6.31
C ASP A 406 27.16 12.55 7.00
N PRO A 407 27.54 11.40 6.43
CA PRO A 407 28.45 10.43 7.08
C PRO A 407 29.84 10.96 7.43
N TRP A 408 30.18 12.17 6.98
CA TRP A 408 31.47 12.81 7.19
C TRP A 408 31.41 14.06 8.09
N HIS A 409 30.23 14.39 8.64
CA HIS A 409 30.04 15.48 9.60
C HIS A 409 30.54 16.84 9.08
N LEU A 410 30.26 17.14 7.82
CA LEU A 410 30.68 18.36 7.13
C LEU A 410 29.59 19.45 7.14
N GLY A 411 28.34 19.07 7.32
CA GLY A 411 27.16 19.90 7.35
C GLY A 411 26.82 20.36 8.77
N ASN A 412 26.18 21.52 8.88
CA ASN A 412 25.59 22.01 10.11
C ASN A 412 24.30 22.78 9.79
N GLY A 413 23.29 22.59 10.64
CA GLY A 413 22.09 23.40 10.55
C GLY A 413 21.17 23.32 11.75
N GLU A 414 20.02 23.97 11.58
CA GLU A 414 18.98 24.10 12.60
C GLU A 414 17.62 24.32 11.96
N ILE A 415 16.59 23.77 12.59
CA ILE A 415 15.19 24.16 12.35
C ILE A 415 14.97 25.46 13.09
N VAL A 416 14.95 26.57 12.36
CA VAL A 416 14.82 27.92 12.93
C VAL A 416 13.41 28.13 13.46
N SER A 417 12.38 27.78 12.68
CA SER A 417 10.98 27.90 13.08
C SER A 417 10.05 26.96 12.31
N PHE A 418 8.99 26.49 12.99
CA PHE A 418 7.86 25.77 12.42
C PHE A 418 6.55 26.40 12.87
N THR A 419 5.70 26.78 11.92
CA THR A 419 4.41 27.44 12.15
C THR A 419 3.35 26.79 11.26
N LEU A 420 2.17 26.54 11.81
CA LEU A 420 1.00 26.07 11.07
C LEU A 420 0.05 27.25 10.81
N TYR A 421 -0.31 27.44 9.54
CA TYR A 421 -1.38 28.33 9.11
C TYR A 421 -2.59 27.46 8.78
N ASP A 422 -3.67 27.69 9.51
CA ASP A 422 -4.98 27.10 9.27
C ASP A 422 -5.85 28.18 8.62
N TYR A 423 -6.24 27.92 7.36
CA TYR A 423 -7.04 28.80 6.51
C TYR A 423 -8.51 28.37 6.44
N THR A 424 -8.87 27.22 7.02
CA THR A 424 -10.19 26.60 6.91
C THR A 424 -11.34 27.48 7.40
N ASN A 425 -11.07 28.37 8.36
CA ASN A 425 -12.05 29.27 8.95
C ASN A 425 -11.46 30.67 9.17
N GLY A 426 -10.89 31.24 8.10
CA GLY A 426 -10.05 32.44 8.16
C GLY A 426 -8.62 32.08 8.59
N VAL A 427 -7.79 33.07 8.89
CA VAL A 427 -6.35 32.83 9.14
C VAL A 427 -6.08 32.64 10.64
N ASN A 428 -5.83 31.40 11.04
CA ASN A 428 -5.33 31.04 12.37
C ASN A 428 -3.86 30.63 12.27
N VAL A 429 -3.02 31.15 13.17
CA VAL A 429 -1.56 30.96 13.12
C VAL A 429 -1.07 30.33 14.42
N ILE A 430 -0.62 29.08 14.34
CA ILE A 430 -0.10 28.32 15.48
C ILE A 430 1.41 28.18 15.34
N ASN A 431 2.16 28.71 16.30
CA ASN A 431 3.63 28.63 16.30
C ASN A 431 4.09 27.48 17.19
N SER A 432 5.07 26.70 16.72
CA SER A 432 5.80 25.79 17.61
C SER A 432 6.57 26.60 18.66
N SER A 433 6.63 26.08 19.88
CA SER A 433 7.49 26.61 20.94
C SER A 433 8.96 26.20 20.77
N GLN A 434 9.24 25.26 19.87
CA GLN A 434 10.58 24.76 19.55
C GLN A 434 11.19 25.61 18.41
N THR A 435 12.16 26.45 18.75
CA THR A 435 12.83 27.35 17.79
C THR A 435 14.35 27.20 17.87
N ASN A 436 15.04 27.34 16.74
CA ASN A 436 16.50 27.16 16.62
C ASN A 436 16.96 25.80 17.17
N VAL A 437 16.26 24.74 16.79
CA VAL A 437 16.59 23.37 17.20
C VAL A 437 17.72 22.87 16.30
N PRO A 438 18.92 22.57 16.83
CA PRO A 438 20.03 22.05 16.03
C PRO A 438 19.64 20.74 15.35
N ILE A 439 20.06 20.57 14.09
CA ILE A 439 19.89 19.31 13.38
C ILE A 439 20.83 18.28 14.00
N ILE A 440 20.28 17.09 14.26
CA ILE A 440 20.98 15.92 14.78
C ILE A 440 21.69 15.27 13.59
N ASP A 441 23.00 15.17 13.73
CA ASP A 441 23.87 14.62 12.69
C ASP A 441 23.56 13.14 12.40
N ASN A 442 23.40 12.82 11.11
CA ASN A 442 23.05 11.49 10.59
C ASN A 442 21.78 10.88 11.22
N ASP A 443 20.82 11.72 11.63
CA ASP A 443 19.58 11.30 12.28
C ASP A 443 18.43 12.26 11.92
N THR A 444 17.25 11.99 12.47
CA THR A 444 16.03 12.76 12.25
C THR A 444 15.77 13.73 13.40
N THR A 445 15.78 15.02 13.09
CA THR A 445 15.43 16.09 14.02
C THR A 445 13.94 16.38 13.95
N THR A 446 13.23 16.22 15.06
CA THR A 446 11.77 16.42 15.11
C THR A 446 11.38 17.63 15.95
N VAL A 447 10.57 18.52 15.37
CA VAL A 447 9.82 19.55 16.12
C VAL A 447 8.32 19.36 15.90
N TYR A 448 7.51 19.84 16.83
CA TYR A 448 6.07 19.66 16.77
C TYR A 448 5.30 20.87 17.30
N LEU A 449 4.01 20.88 17.03
CA LEU A 449 3.01 21.76 17.62
C LEU A 449 1.68 21.01 17.71
N THR A 450 0.74 21.57 18.46
CA THR A 450 -0.61 21.00 18.59
C THR A 450 -1.63 22.04 18.14
N ALA A 451 -2.60 21.62 17.35
CA ALA A 451 -3.68 22.46 16.85
C ALA A 451 -4.99 21.67 16.80
N THR A 452 -6.12 22.38 16.93
CA THR A 452 -7.45 21.82 16.74
C THR A 452 -8.02 22.40 15.46
N ILE A 453 -8.30 21.54 14.49
CA ILE A 453 -8.79 21.95 13.17
C ILE A 453 -10.29 21.67 13.10
N ASN A 454 -11.05 22.64 12.58
CA ASN A 454 -12.47 22.52 12.29
C ASN A 454 -12.71 23.19 10.95
N TYR A 455 -13.43 22.54 10.05
CA TYR A 455 -13.68 23.04 8.70
C TYR A 455 -15.01 22.50 8.18
N ASP A 456 -15.48 23.09 7.08
CA ASP A 456 -16.69 22.64 6.38
C ASP A 456 -16.31 21.46 5.47
N ARG A 457 -16.54 20.23 5.92
CA ARG A 457 -16.16 19.02 5.19
C ARG A 457 -17.12 18.80 4.02
N VAL A 458 -16.60 18.35 2.88
CA VAL A 458 -17.45 17.90 1.77
C VAL A 458 -18.30 16.70 2.19
N GLU A 459 -19.58 16.68 1.87
CA GLU A 459 -20.51 15.60 2.20
C GLU A 459 -21.35 15.21 0.98
N ILE A 460 -21.67 13.92 0.85
CA ILE A 460 -22.54 13.41 -0.22
C ILE A 460 -24.00 13.59 0.20
N ASP A 461 -24.68 14.52 -0.47
CA ASP A 461 -26.10 14.86 -0.23
C ASP A 461 -27.07 13.80 -0.77
N THR A 462 -26.58 12.92 -1.64
CA THR A 462 -27.40 11.87 -2.25
C THR A 462 -27.80 10.85 -1.19
N GLU A 463 -29.11 10.65 -0.99
CA GLU A 463 -29.63 9.73 0.04
C GLU A 463 -29.97 8.34 -0.51
N SER A 464 -30.33 8.24 -1.78
CA SER A 464 -30.73 6.97 -2.41
C SER A 464 -30.57 7.04 -3.92
N LEU A 465 -30.27 5.90 -4.55
CA LEU A 465 -30.26 5.75 -5.99
C LEU A 465 -31.66 5.37 -6.52
N PRO A 466 -32.11 5.92 -7.66
CA PRO A 466 -33.28 5.40 -8.36
C PRO A 466 -33.09 3.96 -8.81
N TYR A 467 -34.19 3.23 -8.96
CA TYR A 467 -34.20 1.86 -9.48
C TYR A 467 -33.79 1.82 -10.96
N GLY A 468 -33.01 0.81 -11.35
CA GLY A 468 -32.65 0.53 -12.74
C GLY A 468 -33.50 -0.58 -13.37
N VAL A 469 -33.63 -0.61 -14.69
CA VAL A 469 -34.29 -1.72 -15.39
C VAL A 469 -33.24 -2.54 -16.12
N VAL A 470 -33.30 -3.87 -15.99
CA VAL A 470 -32.31 -4.77 -16.61
C VAL A 470 -32.38 -4.67 -18.13
N GLY A 471 -31.23 -4.40 -18.75
CA GLY A 471 -31.08 -4.22 -20.19
C GLY A 471 -31.41 -2.82 -20.71
N GLU A 472 -31.81 -1.88 -19.85
CA GLU A 472 -32.07 -0.48 -20.24
C GLU A 472 -30.97 0.48 -19.71
N PRO A 473 -30.63 1.55 -20.44
CA PRO A 473 -29.65 2.53 -19.98
C PRO A 473 -30.10 3.22 -18.68
N TYR A 474 -29.20 3.25 -17.70
CA TYR A 474 -29.36 3.93 -16.42
C TYR A 474 -28.43 5.14 -16.34
N SER A 475 -28.92 6.24 -15.77
CA SER A 475 -28.08 7.40 -15.45
C SER A 475 -28.66 8.19 -14.27
N PHE A 476 -27.83 8.53 -13.29
CA PHE A 476 -28.20 9.34 -12.14
C PHE A 476 -27.06 10.28 -11.73
N GLN A 477 -27.36 11.55 -11.47
CA GLN A 477 -26.38 12.54 -11.08
C GLN A 477 -26.26 12.60 -9.55
N LEU A 478 -25.10 12.23 -9.03
CA LEU A 478 -24.75 12.39 -7.62
C LEU A 478 -24.54 13.86 -7.29
N THR A 479 -24.85 14.21 -6.04
CA THR A 479 -24.72 15.57 -5.51
C THR A 479 -24.01 15.58 -4.15
N ALA A 480 -23.24 16.63 -3.91
CA ALA A 480 -22.48 16.89 -2.70
C ALA A 480 -22.52 18.39 -2.35
N SER A 481 -22.27 18.69 -1.08
CA SER A 481 -22.16 20.04 -0.54
C SER A 481 -20.99 20.13 0.46
N GLY A 482 -20.67 21.35 0.93
CA GLY A 482 -19.51 21.59 1.81
C GLY A 482 -18.18 21.58 1.06
N GLY A 483 -17.08 21.90 1.76
CA GLY A 483 -15.74 21.92 1.17
C GLY A 483 -15.54 22.88 -0.01
N ALA A 484 -14.47 22.67 -0.77
CA ALA A 484 -14.07 23.51 -1.89
C ALA A 484 -14.49 22.92 -3.25
N THR A 485 -15.28 23.65 -4.04
CA THR A 485 -15.62 23.22 -5.42
C THR A 485 -14.46 23.44 -6.41
N PRO A 486 -14.40 22.70 -7.54
CA PRO A 486 -15.29 21.62 -7.96
C PRO A 486 -15.09 20.32 -7.17
N TYR A 487 -16.05 19.42 -7.27
CA TYR A 487 -15.99 18.08 -6.70
C TYR A 487 -15.55 17.06 -7.74
N PHE A 488 -14.80 16.07 -7.29
CA PHE A 488 -14.33 14.95 -8.08
C PHE A 488 -14.89 13.67 -7.50
N TRP A 489 -15.60 12.90 -8.32
CA TRP A 489 -16.24 11.66 -7.92
C TRP A 489 -15.48 10.44 -8.42
N ASP A 490 -15.43 9.40 -7.60
CA ASP A 490 -14.93 8.08 -7.94
C ASP A 490 -15.67 7.04 -7.09
N TYR A 491 -15.48 5.75 -7.38
CA TYR A 491 -15.79 4.71 -6.40
C TYR A 491 -14.77 4.76 -5.26
N ASP A 492 -15.19 4.36 -4.08
CA ASP A 492 -14.23 4.11 -3.01
C ASP A 492 -13.47 2.82 -3.30
N LYS A 493 -12.15 2.95 -3.49
CA LYS A 493 -11.24 1.84 -3.81
C LYS A 493 -10.54 1.27 -2.58
N THR A 494 -10.95 1.66 -1.37
CA THR A 494 -10.37 1.12 -0.15
C THR A 494 -10.70 -0.37 0.00
N TYR A 495 -9.73 -1.10 0.56
CA TYR A 495 -9.98 -2.46 1.05
C TYR A 495 -10.23 -2.40 2.55
N ASP A 496 -11.21 -3.16 3.00
CA ASP A 496 -11.47 -3.34 4.43
C ASP A 496 -10.45 -4.33 5.00
N GLU A 497 -9.84 -4.00 6.15
CA GLU A 497 -8.95 -4.91 6.87
C GLU A 497 -9.66 -5.55 8.05
N THR A 498 -9.64 -6.88 8.11
CA THR A 498 -9.90 -7.64 9.34
C THR A 498 -8.60 -8.25 9.85
N SER A 499 -8.45 -8.34 11.16
CA SER A 499 -7.23 -8.89 11.79
C SER A 499 -7.59 -10.01 12.75
N GLY A 500 -6.68 -10.97 12.93
CA GLY A 500 -6.90 -12.10 13.82
C GLY A 500 -5.62 -12.90 14.08
N THR A 501 -5.80 -14.09 14.62
CA THR A 501 -4.73 -15.08 14.80
C THR A 501 -5.02 -16.29 13.93
N ALA A 502 -4.04 -16.73 13.14
CA ALA A 502 -4.13 -17.95 12.35
C ALA A 502 -2.75 -18.60 12.27
N TYR A 503 -2.72 -19.93 12.39
CA TYR A 503 -1.48 -20.69 12.30
C TYR A 503 -0.69 -20.36 11.02
N PHE A 504 0.60 -20.06 11.16
CA PHE A 504 1.49 -19.79 10.04
C PHE A 504 1.98 -21.10 9.41
N TYR A 505 1.52 -21.38 8.19
CA TYR A 505 1.96 -22.54 7.43
C TYR A 505 3.29 -22.24 6.72
N GLU A 506 4.32 -23.03 7.04
CA GLU A 506 5.61 -23.00 6.36
C GLU A 506 5.54 -23.68 4.99
N ILE A 507 4.83 -23.09 4.02
CA ILE A 507 4.78 -23.65 2.66
C ILE A 507 6.21 -23.84 2.09
N ASP A 508 6.43 -24.98 1.43
CA ASP A 508 7.73 -25.38 0.90
C ASP A 508 7.67 -26.12 -0.46
N ASP A 509 6.50 -26.16 -1.12
CA ASP A 509 6.27 -26.92 -2.35
C ASP A 509 7.18 -26.49 -3.51
N THR A 510 7.05 -25.24 -3.99
CA THR A 510 7.89 -24.70 -5.06
C THR A 510 8.79 -23.57 -4.55
N GLN A 511 10.10 -23.82 -4.49
CA GLN A 511 11.08 -22.75 -4.21
C GLN A 511 11.31 -21.88 -5.46
N LEU A 512 11.22 -20.56 -5.28
CA LEU A 512 11.45 -19.56 -6.32
C LEU A 512 12.85 -18.95 -6.20
N TYR A 513 13.46 -18.62 -7.35
CA TYR A 513 14.84 -18.11 -7.42
C TYR A 513 14.86 -16.71 -8.03
N PRO A 514 14.97 -15.65 -7.21
CA PRO A 514 15.03 -14.29 -7.71
C PRO A 514 16.35 -14.02 -8.44
N THR A 515 16.37 -12.97 -9.27
CA THR A 515 17.57 -12.56 -10.04
C THR A 515 18.80 -12.29 -9.19
N ASN A 516 18.63 -11.89 -7.92
CA ASN A 516 19.67 -11.79 -6.90
C ASN A 516 19.07 -11.85 -5.48
N ASN A 517 19.90 -11.98 -4.45
CA ASN A 517 19.46 -12.22 -3.08
C ASN A 517 19.14 -10.95 -2.26
N SER A 518 19.35 -9.74 -2.78
CA SER A 518 19.21 -8.49 -1.99
C SER A 518 18.24 -7.46 -2.58
N SER A 519 17.88 -7.63 -3.85
CA SER A 519 17.07 -6.70 -4.65
C SER A 519 16.58 -7.42 -5.92
N GLY A 520 16.39 -8.74 -5.80
CA GLY A 520 16.03 -9.57 -6.92
C GLY A 520 14.54 -9.77 -7.00
N MET A 521 14.10 -10.22 -8.17
CA MET A 521 12.70 -10.52 -8.41
C MET A 521 12.53 -11.81 -9.22
N VAL A 522 11.34 -12.40 -9.13
CA VAL A 522 10.93 -13.61 -9.86
C VAL A 522 9.44 -13.55 -10.15
N THR A 523 9.07 -13.82 -11.41
CA THR A 523 7.68 -13.83 -11.87
C THR A 523 7.08 -15.23 -11.76
N GLN A 524 5.85 -15.31 -11.26
CA GLN A 524 5.10 -16.54 -11.07
C GLN A 524 3.71 -16.39 -11.70
N GLU A 525 3.35 -17.33 -12.58
CA GLU A 525 2.01 -17.45 -13.15
C GLU A 525 1.01 -17.95 -12.10
N LEU A 526 -0.22 -17.44 -12.16
CA LEU A 526 -1.35 -17.84 -11.33
C LEU A 526 -2.22 -18.85 -12.08
N ALA A 527 -2.92 -19.72 -11.34
CA ALA A 527 -3.87 -20.68 -11.92
C ALA A 527 -5.28 -20.07 -12.13
N PHE A 528 -5.46 -18.79 -11.82
CA PHE A 528 -6.68 -18.00 -12.00
C PHE A 528 -6.32 -16.54 -12.31
N ASP A 529 -7.27 -15.77 -12.86
CA ASP A 529 -7.11 -14.33 -13.05
C ASP A 529 -7.44 -13.62 -11.74
N PHE A 530 -6.45 -13.00 -11.11
CA PHE A 530 -6.61 -12.30 -9.83
C PHE A 530 -7.09 -10.86 -10.04
N PRO A 531 -8.27 -10.47 -9.51
CA PRO A 531 -8.74 -9.10 -9.56
C PRO A 531 -8.06 -8.23 -8.49
N PHE A 532 -7.50 -7.08 -8.90
CA PHE A 532 -6.84 -6.13 -8.02
C PHE A 532 -7.13 -4.69 -8.47
N TYR A 533 -7.78 -3.91 -7.60
CA TYR A 533 -8.34 -2.59 -7.94
C TYR A 533 -9.19 -2.66 -9.23
N ASP A 534 -8.76 -2.00 -10.30
CA ASP A 534 -9.47 -1.89 -11.58
C ASP A 534 -8.85 -2.77 -12.66
N SER A 535 -8.11 -3.83 -12.29
CA SER A 535 -7.37 -4.67 -13.24
C SER A 535 -7.36 -6.14 -12.83
N THR A 536 -7.14 -7.02 -13.80
CA THR A 536 -6.99 -8.47 -13.58
C THR A 536 -5.61 -8.94 -14.01
N TYR A 537 -5.06 -9.90 -13.26
CA TYR A 537 -3.69 -10.37 -13.43
C TYR A 537 -3.61 -11.89 -13.43
N SER A 538 -2.98 -12.45 -14.46
CA SER A 538 -2.70 -13.90 -14.56
C SER A 538 -1.33 -14.28 -13.99
N SER A 539 -0.53 -13.30 -13.54
CA SER A 539 0.82 -13.51 -13.01
C SER A 539 1.19 -12.38 -12.04
N VAL A 540 2.08 -12.68 -11.10
CA VAL A 540 2.65 -11.69 -10.17
C VAL A 540 4.17 -11.80 -10.12
N THR A 541 4.84 -10.70 -9.82
CA THR A 541 6.30 -10.62 -9.64
C THR A 541 6.63 -10.44 -8.17
N LEU A 542 7.35 -11.40 -7.58
CA LEU A 542 7.80 -11.33 -6.19
C LEU A 542 9.11 -10.58 -6.10
N HIS A 543 9.22 -9.61 -5.20
CA HIS A 543 10.48 -8.93 -4.87
C HIS A 543 11.06 -9.42 -3.54
N VAL A 544 12.39 -9.49 -3.43
CA VAL A 544 13.10 -9.88 -2.18
C VAL A 544 12.71 -8.99 -0.99
N ASP A 545 12.41 -7.73 -1.24
CA ASP A 545 12.06 -6.73 -0.23
C ASP A 545 10.63 -6.87 0.32
N GLY A 546 9.95 -7.99 0.06
CA GLY A 546 8.75 -8.40 0.80
C GLY A 546 7.41 -7.93 0.22
N TYR A 547 7.32 -7.87 -1.10
CA TYR A 547 6.09 -7.47 -1.80
C TYR A 547 5.94 -8.15 -3.16
N LEU A 548 4.68 -8.21 -3.62
CA LEU A 548 4.29 -8.56 -4.97
C LEU A 548 4.09 -7.30 -5.81
N MET A 549 4.46 -7.38 -7.08
CA MET A 549 4.19 -6.40 -8.11
C MET A 549 3.47 -7.04 -9.29
N PHE A 550 2.83 -6.20 -10.10
CA PHE A 550 2.13 -6.64 -11.31
C PHE A 550 2.81 -6.18 -12.61
N ASP A 551 3.90 -5.44 -12.48
CA ASP A 551 4.83 -5.10 -13.55
C ASP A 551 6.24 -5.49 -13.07
N GLU A 552 7.03 -6.15 -13.92
CA GLU A 552 8.45 -6.46 -13.64
C GLU A 552 9.32 -5.19 -13.54
N GLN A 553 8.76 -4.03 -13.89
CA GLN A 553 9.41 -2.75 -13.70
C GLN A 553 9.23 -2.26 -12.26
N LEU A 554 10.19 -2.62 -11.41
CA LEU A 554 10.53 -1.80 -10.25
C LEU A 554 10.76 -0.40 -10.77
N TYR A 555 9.88 0.55 -10.44
CA TYR A 555 10.04 1.96 -10.78
C TYR A 555 11.27 2.47 -10.00
N PRO A 556 12.47 2.55 -10.60
CA PRO A 556 13.64 2.98 -9.88
C PRO A 556 13.55 4.49 -9.89
N TYR A 557 12.73 5.07 -9.02
CA TYR A 557 12.71 6.51 -8.89
C TYR A 557 14.11 6.89 -8.38
N PRO A 558 14.91 7.70 -9.10
CA PRO A 558 16.34 7.90 -8.78
C PRO A 558 16.62 8.58 -7.43
N TYR A 559 15.55 8.92 -6.70
CA TYR A 559 15.48 9.81 -5.55
C TYR A 559 14.72 9.22 -4.36
N PHE A 560 14.16 8.00 -4.47
CA PHE A 560 13.48 7.36 -3.35
C PHE A 560 14.44 6.46 -2.57
N HIS A 561 14.60 6.83 -1.30
CA HIS A 561 15.31 6.05 -0.28
C HIS A 561 14.33 5.58 0.80
N ASP A 562 13.01 5.69 0.56
CA ASP A 562 11.94 5.46 1.53
C ASP A 562 10.92 4.45 0.97
N ASP A 563 10.77 3.33 1.68
CA ASP A 563 9.87 2.22 1.36
C ASP A 563 8.40 2.67 1.31
N ASN A 564 8.03 3.68 2.11
CA ASN A 564 6.69 4.23 2.11
C ASN A 564 6.29 4.84 0.77
N VAL A 565 7.22 5.56 0.14
CA VAL A 565 6.90 6.22 -1.13
C VAL A 565 6.81 5.18 -2.23
N LEU A 566 7.75 4.23 -2.26
CA LEU A 566 7.70 3.11 -3.19
C LEU A 566 6.37 2.37 -3.08
N PHE A 567 5.91 2.11 -1.86
CA PHE A 567 4.62 1.51 -1.60
C PHE A 567 3.48 2.29 -2.27
N LYS A 568 3.39 3.62 -2.11
CA LYS A 568 2.28 4.42 -2.66
C LYS A 568 2.31 4.60 -4.18
N VAL A 569 3.49 4.60 -4.80
CA VAL A 569 3.68 4.92 -6.23
C VAL A 569 3.89 3.69 -7.12
N SER A 570 3.93 2.50 -6.53
CA SER A 570 3.95 1.24 -7.27
C SER A 570 2.68 0.47 -6.99
N ARG A 571 2.10 -0.16 -8.02
CA ARG A 571 0.98 -1.07 -7.82
C ARG A 571 1.51 -2.35 -7.19
N ASN A 572 1.24 -2.57 -5.91
CA ASN A 572 1.86 -3.65 -5.14
C ASN A 572 0.97 -4.19 -4.02
N ILE A 573 1.28 -5.43 -3.62
CA ILE A 573 0.75 -6.10 -2.42
C ILE A 573 1.94 -6.38 -1.50
N SER A 574 1.96 -5.74 -0.34
CA SER A 574 3.10 -5.76 0.58
C SER A 574 2.70 -6.37 1.93
N PRO A 575 3.01 -7.64 2.21
CA PRO A 575 2.90 -8.18 3.57
C PRO A 575 3.99 -7.63 4.50
N PHE A 576 5.19 -7.33 4.00
CA PHE A 576 6.26 -6.71 4.79
C PHE A 576 7.30 -6.04 3.87
N MET A 577 6.99 -4.86 3.36
CA MET A 577 7.90 -4.13 2.47
C MET A 577 9.02 -3.44 3.24
N THR A 578 10.28 -3.78 2.95
CA THR A 578 11.44 -2.96 3.29
C THR A 578 12.67 -3.25 2.42
N GLN A 579 13.39 -2.20 1.96
CA GLN A 579 14.60 -2.30 1.11
C GLN A 579 15.80 -2.97 1.79
N TYR A 580 15.72 -3.25 3.09
CA TYR A 580 16.82 -3.83 3.86
C TYR A 580 16.78 -5.36 3.89
N GLN A 581 15.95 -6.04 3.09
CA GLN A 581 15.86 -7.49 3.14
C GLN A 581 16.91 -8.20 2.30
N ARG A 582 17.33 -9.37 2.76
CA ARG A 582 18.27 -10.24 2.06
C ARG A 582 17.98 -11.71 2.29
N ILE A 583 18.10 -12.49 1.23
CA ILE A 583 18.06 -13.95 1.26
C ILE A 583 19.43 -14.51 1.64
N TYR A 584 19.51 -15.11 2.82
CA TYR A 584 20.66 -15.90 3.27
C TYR A 584 20.37 -17.40 3.11
N THR A 585 20.68 -17.95 1.93
CA THR A 585 20.44 -19.38 1.62
C THR A 585 21.17 -20.32 2.59
N SER A 586 22.31 -19.90 3.14
CA SER A 586 23.06 -20.65 4.17
C SER A 586 22.29 -20.84 5.48
N SER A 587 21.27 -20.02 5.74
CA SER A 587 20.41 -20.05 6.93
C SER A 587 19.00 -20.53 6.61
N GLY A 588 18.81 -21.20 5.46
CA GLY A 588 17.50 -21.66 5.00
C GLY A 588 16.59 -20.55 4.47
N GLY A 589 17.12 -19.36 4.16
CA GLY A 589 16.35 -18.27 3.56
C GLY A 589 16.00 -18.55 2.09
N GLY A 590 14.85 -18.03 1.64
CA GLY A 590 14.34 -18.24 0.29
C GLY A 590 13.00 -17.57 0.05
N LEU A 591 12.45 -17.82 -1.14
CA LEU A 591 11.08 -17.47 -1.54
C LEU A 591 10.37 -18.76 -1.96
N TRP A 592 9.09 -18.91 -1.64
CA TRP A 592 8.30 -20.09 -2.00
C TRP A 592 6.93 -19.72 -2.54
N TYR A 593 6.37 -20.62 -3.34
CA TYR A 593 5.05 -20.56 -3.92
C TYR A 593 4.34 -21.91 -3.77
N GLU A 594 3.05 -21.86 -3.45
CA GLU A 594 2.11 -22.99 -3.49
C GLU A 594 0.76 -22.44 -3.95
N GLY A 595 0.14 -23.03 -4.97
CA GLY A 595 -1.14 -22.53 -5.46
C GLY A 595 -1.84 -23.40 -6.48
N ASP A 596 -3.16 -23.24 -6.55
CA ASP A 596 -4.07 -23.89 -7.48
C ASP A 596 -5.20 -22.92 -7.90
N GLU A 597 -6.28 -23.45 -8.48
CA GLU A 597 -7.42 -22.65 -8.95
C GLU A 597 -8.20 -21.92 -7.83
N ASN A 598 -7.97 -22.26 -6.56
CA ASN A 598 -8.67 -21.71 -5.40
C ASN A 598 -7.84 -20.69 -4.62
N SER A 599 -6.51 -20.81 -4.63
CA SER A 599 -5.63 -19.85 -3.95
C SER A 599 -4.19 -19.90 -4.45
N ALA A 600 -3.44 -18.82 -4.23
CA ALA A 600 -2.02 -18.71 -4.51
C ALA A 600 -1.28 -18.10 -3.32
N THR A 601 -0.42 -18.88 -2.66
CA THR A 601 0.34 -18.47 -1.48
C THR A 601 1.80 -18.23 -1.82
N PHE A 602 2.35 -17.12 -1.35
CA PHE A 602 3.73 -16.70 -1.53
C PHE A 602 4.38 -16.44 -0.18
N ARG A 603 5.57 -16.99 0.04
CA ARG A 603 6.26 -16.91 1.34
C ARG A 603 7.67 -16.34 1.21
N TRP A 604 8.03 -15.44 2.11
CA TRP A 604 9.38 -14.92 2.29
C TRP A 604 10.00 -15.48 3.56
N LYS A 605 11.24 -15.95 3.47
CA LYS A 605 12.13 -16.18 4.61
C LYS A 605 13.44 -15.44 4.37
N THR A 606 13.53 -14.25 4.95
CA THR A 606 14.62 -13.29 4.73
C THR A 606 15.20 -12.83 6.07
N LYS A 607 16.26 -12.04 6.00
CA LYS A 607 16.87 -11.33 7.12
C LYS A 607 17.17 -9.89 6.70
N ILE A 608 17.43 -9.02 7.65
CA ILE A 608 17.97 -7.68 7.40
C ILE A 608 19.41 -7.78 6.88
N ASP A 609 19.73 -7.03 5.82
CA ASP A 609 21.03 -7.06 5.18
C ASP A 609 22.12 -6.59 6.15
N GLY A 610 23.12 -7.46 6.35
CA GLY A 610 24.20 -7.26 7.29
C GLY A 610 23.89 -7.70 8.73
N ASP A 611 22.66 -8.10 9.06
CA ASP A 611 22.28 -8.61 10.38
C ASP A 611 21.70 -10.03 10.31
N THR A 612 22.56 -11.02 10.56
CA THR A 612 22.19 -12.44 10.54
C THR A 612 21.35 -12.87 11.74
N GLY A 613 21.21 -12.03 12.77
CA GLY A 613 20.41 -12.29 13.97
C GLY A 613 18.93 -11.96 13.82
N THR A 614 18.53 -11.34 12.70
CA THR A 614 17.12 -11.10 12.37
C THR A 614 16.50 -12.30 11.67
N ASP A 615 15.21 -12.54 11.87
CA ASP A 615 14.44 -13.53 11.13
C ASP A 615 13.13 -12.88 10.69
N LEU A 616 12.85 -12.90 9.39
CA LEU A 616 11.61 -12.42 8.81
C LEU A 616 10.96 -13.57 8.04
N ASN A 617 9.83 -14.09 8.55
CA ASN A 617 9.10 -15.21 7.97
C ASN A 617 7.61 -14.87 7.89
N TYR A 618 7.11 -14.67 6.68
CA TYR A 618 5.74 -14.21 6.44
C TYR A 618 5.26 -14.64 5.06
N SER A 619 3.95 -14.63 4.84
CA SER A 619 3.33 -15.00 3.57
C SER A 619 2.15 -14.11 3.21
N VAL A 620 1.83 -14.11 1.92
CA VAL A 620 0.57 -13.58 1.37
C VAL A 620 -0.14 -14.67 0.59
N THR A 621 -1.45 -14.77 0.76
CA THR A 621 -2.34 -15.63 -0.02
C THR A 621 -3.30 -14.78 -0.83
N LEU A 622 -3.40 -15.06 -2.14
CA LEU A 622 -4.35 -14.43 -3.06
C LEU A 622 -5.49 -15.42 -3.36
N TYR A 623 -6.71 -14.89 -3.47
CA TYR A 623 -7.91 -15.67 -3.81
C TYR A 623 -8.58 -15.15 -5.10
N PRO A 624 -9.29 -16.00 -5.86
CA PRO A 624 -9.95 -15.62 -7.13
C PRO A 624 -10.97 -14.48 -7.02
N ASP A 625 -11.54 -14.26 -5.83
CA ASP A 625 -12.49 -13.19 -5.54
C ASP A 625 -11.81 -11.83 -5.25
N GLY A 626 -10.48 -11.78 -5.24
CA GLY A 626 -9.70 -10.58 -4.93
C GLY A 626 -9.36 -10.41 -3.46
N LYS A 627 -9.76 -11.35 -2.58
CA LYS A 627 -9.32 -11.35 -1.18
C LYS A 627 -7.81 -11.58 -1.10
N ILE A 628 -7.18 -10.88 -0.16
CA ILE A 628 -5.75 -10.99 0.14
C ILE A 628 -5.60 -11.31 1.63
N GLU A 629 -4.78 -12.31 1.98
CA GLU A 629 -4.52 -12.69 3.38
C GLU A 629 -3.02 -12.64 3.66
N TYR A 630 -2.60 -11.89 4.68
CA TYR A 630 -1.24 -11.89 5.21
C TYR A 630 -1.16 -12.79 6.43
N ARG A 631 -0.12 -13.62 6.52
CA ARG A 631 0.21 -14.38 7.73
C ARG A 631 1.65 -14.17 8.13
N TYR A 632 1.87 -14.08 9.43
CA TYR A 632 3.18 -13.80 10.00
C TYR A 632 3.62 -14.97 10.88
N GLY A 633 4.75 -15.58 10.53
CA GLY A 633 5.44 -16.54 11.40
C GLY A 633 6.36 -15.81 12.38
N ILE A 634 7.52 -16.40 12.66
CA ILE A 634 8.53 -15.75 13.50
C ILE A 634 9.09 -14.52 12.78
N LEU A 635 8.88 -13.35 13.39
CA LEU A 635 9.54 -12.08 13.03
C LEU A 635 10.33 -11.57 14.23
N SER A 636 11.66 -11.47 14.09
CA SER A 636 12.53 -11.04 15.19
C SER A 636 13.71 -10.19 14.72
N GLY A 637 14.22 -9.35 15.61
CA GLY A 637 15.46 -8.61 15.41
C GLY A 637 15.39 -7.37 14.49
N PHE A 638 14.24 -7.04 13.90
CA PHE A 638 14.14 -5.90 12.96
C PHE A 638 14.04 -4.50 13.62
N GLY A 639 13.84 -4.43 14.94
CA GLY A 639 14.08 -3.22 15.74
C GLY A 639 13.29 -1.97 15.30
N ASN A 640 14.01 -0.90 14.93
CA ASN A 640 13.46 0.41 14.52
C ASN A 640 13.44 0.59 12.99
N ILE A 641 13.55 -0.48 12.21
CA ILE A 641 13.49 -0.40 10.75
C ILE A 641 12.05 -0.05 10.35
N PHE A 642 11.92 0.94 9.46
CA PHE A 642 10.64 1.28 8.87
C PHE A 642 10.22 0.19 7.88
N TRP A 643 8.98 -0.26 7.95
CA TRP A 643 8.42 -1.27 7.05
C TRP A 643 6.93 -1.03 6.83
N VAL A 644 6.41 -1.48 5.69
CA VAL A 644 5.00 -1.27 5.31
C VAL A 644 4.29 -2.59 5.07
N ALA A 645 3.11 -2.77 5.68
CA ALA A 645 2.14 -3.76 5.27
C ALA A 645 0.93 -3.08 4.63
N GLY A 646 0.43 -3.60 3.51
CA GLY A 646 -0.73 -3.03 2.85
C GLY A 646 -0.78 -3.31 1.37
N ILE A 647 -1.63 -2.58 0.67
CA ILE A 647 -1.81 -2.65 -0.78
C ILE A 647 -1.85 -1.24 -1.35
N SER A 648 -1.46 -1.10 -2.62
CA SER A 648 -1.44 0.18 -3.31
C SER A 648 -1.78 0.01 -4.78
N ASP A 649 -2.57 0.94 -5.30
CA ASP A 649 -2.89 1.02 -6.72
C ASP A 649 -1.75 1.66 -7.54
N GLY A 650 -0.76 2.25 -6.86
CA GLY A 650 0.40 2.90 -7.48
C GLY A 650 0.15 4.33 -7.97
N ASP A 651 -1.01 4.91 -7.67
CA ASP A 651 -1.41 6.26 -8.08
C ASP A 651 -1.18 7.34 -7.00
N ASN A 652 -0.54 6.94 -5.89
CA ASN A 652 -0.28 7.75 -4.70
C ASN A 652 -1.53 8.27 -3.97
N THR A 653 -2.71 7.75 -4.31
CA THR A 653 -4.01 8.23 -3.82
C THR A 653 -4.84 7.08 -3.23
N ASN A 654 -4.85 5.93 -3.90
CA ASN A 654 -5.58 4.75 -3.54
C ASN A 654 -4.61 3.69 -2.99
N TYR A 655 -4.52 3.60 -1.67
CA TYR A 655 -3.75 2.59 -0.96
C TYR A 655 -4.37 2.32 0.42
N THR A 656 -4.24 1.09 0.90
CA THR A 656 -4.63 0.70 2.27
C THR A 656 -3.39 0.22 3.00
N ARG A 657 -3.08 0.82 4.15
CA ARG A 657 -2.05 0.31 5.06
C ARG A 657 -2.70 -0.59 6.10
N CYS A 658 -2.08 -1.72 6.37
CA CYS A 658 -2.52 -2.59 7.45
C CYS A 658 -2.23 -1.96 8.82
N VAL A 659 -3.07 -2.25 9.81
CA VAL A 659 -3.01 -1.74 11.20
C VAL A 659 -1.63 -1.94 11.84
N ARG A 660 -0.95 -3.06 11.52
CA ARG A 660 0.38 -3.37 12.07
C ARG A 660 1.54 -2.71 11.33
N THR A 661 1.30 -1.93 10.28
CA THR A 661 2.37 -1.22 9.57
C THR A 661 3.28 -0.47 10.53
N ASN A 662 4.60 -0.63 10.35
CA ASN A 662 5.64 0.06 11.12
C ASN A 662 5.53 -0.16 12.65
N THR A 663 4.89 -1.24 13.11
CA THR A 663 4.97 -1.63 14.52
C THR A 663 6.34 -2.23 14.82
N ARG A 664 6.74 -2.19 16.11
CA ARG A 664 8.03 -2.72 16.58
C ARG A 664 8.06 -4.23 16.73
N SER A 665 6.89 -4.86 16.67
CA SER A 665 6.71 -6.29 16.73
C SER A 665 5.37 -6.65 16.09
N ILE A 666 5.32 -7.86 15.53
CA ILE A 666 4.09 -8.53 15.10
C ILE A 666 4.10 -9.87 15.84
N PRO A 667 3.00 -10.25 16.53
CA PRO A 667 2.90 -11.57 17.14
C PRO A 667 3.06 -12.68 16.08
N GLU A 668 3.70 -13.78 16.47
CA GLU A 668 3.63 -15.00 15.66
C GLU A 668 2.16 -15.43 15.51
N ASN A 669 1.81 -15.97 14.34
CA ASN A 669 0.45 -16.33 13.94
C ASN A 669 -0.50 -15.13 13.76
N TYR A 670 0.00 -13.89 13.74
CA TYR A 670 -0.85 -12.77 13.37
C TYR A 670 -1.32 -12.90 11.92
N LYS A 671 -2.56 -12.49 11.67
CA LYS A 671 -3.21 -12.50 10.36
C LYS A 671 -3.85 -11.14 10.08
N SER A 672 -3.73 -10.68 8.84
CA SER A 672 -4.53 -9.59 8.27
C SER A 672 -5.24 -10.09 7.01
N GLU A 673 -6.54 -9.87 6.89
CA GLU A 673 -7.31 -10.09 5.65
C GLU A 673 -7.74 -8.75 5.07
N LEU A 674 -7.54 -8.58 3.77
CA LEU A 674 -7.95 -7.42 3.01
C LEU A 674 -9.01 -7.86 2.00
N THR A 675 -10.21 -7.29 2.11
CA THR A 675 -11.34 -7.57 1.21
C THR A 675 -11.65 -6.36 0.36
N ARG A 676 -11.71 -6.57 -0.96
CA ARG A 676 -12.07 -5.54 -1.94
C ARG A 676 -13.56 -5.24 -1.83
N TYR A 677 -13.91 -3.97 -1.91
CA TYR A 677 -15.29 -3.56 -2.17
C TYR A 677 -15.62 -3.70 -3.67
N SER A 678 -16.69 -4.40 -4.02
CA SER A 678 -17.10 -4.59 -5.42
C SER A 678 -18.33 -3.75 -5.77
N HIS A 679 -18.43 -3.36 -7.03
CA HIS A 679 -19.62 -2.78 -7.65
C HIS A 679 -19.94 -3.53 -8.95
N PRO A 680 -21.15 -3.39 -9.52
CA PRO A 680 -21.47 -3.92 -10.84
C PRO A 680 -20.47 -3.45 -11.91
N ASP A 681 -19.92 -4.38 -12.70
CA ASP A 681 -18.87 -4.10 -13.70
C ASP A 681 -19.37 -3.22 -14.86
N GLU A 682 -20.65 -3.31 -15.18
CA GLU A 682 -21.32 -2.55 -16.24
C GLU A 682 -21.66 -1.10 -15.84
N MET A 683 -21.47 -0.77 -14.56
CA MET A 683 -21.80 0.54 -14.00
C MET A 683 -20.53 1.35 -13.75
N SER A 684 -20.55 2.63 -14.10
CA SER A 684 -19.43 3.56 -13.97
C SER A 684 -19.87 4.87 -13.31
N VAL A 685 -18.96 5.54 -12.62
CA VAL A 685 -19.13 6.92 -12.17
C VAL A 685 -18.16 7.82 -12.92
N THR A 686 -18.67 8.91 -13.48
CA THR A 686 -17.82 9.94 -14.11
C THR A 686 -17.23 10.85 -13.03
N GLN A 687 -16.14 11.54 -13.37
CA GLN A 687 -15.47 12.49 -12.46
C GLN A 687 -16.39 13.62 -11.98
N ASP A 688 -17.44 13.97 -12.75
CA ASP A 688 -18.46 14.97 -12.38
C ASP A 688 -19.64 14.39 -11.58
N GLY A 689 -19.61 13.10 -11.25
CA GLY A 689 -20.61 12.44 -10.39
C GLY A 689 -21.81 11.82 -11.12
N LEU A 690 -21.77 11.71 -12.45
CA LEU A 690 -22.79 10.94 -13.18
C LEU A 690 -22.51 9.44 -13.02
N PHE A 691 -23.38 8.74 -12.27
CA PHE A 691 -23.40 7.28 -12.16
C PHE A 691 -24.28 6.70 -13.28
N GLN A 692 -23.72 5.85 -14.14
CA GLN A 692 -24.35 5.40 -15.37
C GLN A 692 -23.91 4.00 -15.80
N GLY A 693 -24.75 3.32 -16.58
CA GLY A 693 -24.47 1.99 -17.12
C GLY A 693 -25.72 1.36 -17.74
N THR A 694 -25.72 0.05 -17.96
CA THR A 694 -26.92 -0.70 -18.39
C THR A 694 -26.96 -2.00 -17.59
N PRO A 695 -27.76 -2.08 -16.52
CA PRO A 695 -27.77 -3.24 -15.62
C PRO A 695 -27.97 -4.55 -16.41
N GLU A 696 -27.05 -5.49 -16.28
CA GLU A 696 -27.08 -6.74 -17.07
C GLU A 696 -27.82 -7.87 -16.35
N GLN A 697 -28.04 -7.71 -15.05
CA GLN A 697 -28.70 -8.67 -14.17
C GLN A 697 -29.51 -7.98 -13.08
N GLN A 698 -30.34 -8.76 -12.38
CA GLN A 698 -31.10 -8.27 -11.24
C GLN A 698 -30.16 -7.94 -10.07
N TYR A 699 -30.35 -6.76 -9.49
CA TYR A 699 -29.65 -6.29 -8.29
C TYR A 699 -30.66 -6.07 -7.18
N ALA A 700 -30.48 -6.78 -6.05
CA ALA A 700 -31.40 -6.77 -4.92
C ALA A 700 -31.00 -5.75 -3.84
N GLY A 701 -30.49 -4.58 -4.27
CA GLY A 701 -30.04 -3.54 -3.35
C GLY A 701 -28.54 -3.60 -3.02
N GLU A 702 -27.70 -3.97 -3.98
CA GLU A 702 -26.23 -3.99 -3.85
C GLU A 702 -25.73 -2.65 -3.30
N LEU A 703 -24.93 -2.71 -2.26
CA LEU A 703 -24.33 -1.52 -1.68
C LEU A 703 -23.21 -1.04 -2.61
N ILE A 704 -23.17 0.26 -2.89
CA ILE A 704 -22.10 0.91 -3.65
C ILE A 704 -21.51 2.07 -2.84
N ARG A 705 -20.21 2.04 -2.55
CA ARG A 705 -19.46 3.13 -1.90
C ARG A 705 -19.00 4.15 -2.93
N PHE A 706 -19.57 5.34 -2.86
CA PHE A 706 -19.15 6.50 -3.65
C PHE A 706 -18.24 7.39 -2.83
N LYS A 707 -17.16 7.87 -3.47
CA LYS A 707 -16.22 8.82 -2.89
C LYS A 707 -16.35 10.15 -3.62
N VAL A 708 -16.45 11.23 -2.84
CA VAL A 708 -16.32 12.60 -3.34
C VAL A 708 -15.07 13.22 -2.73
N THR A 709 -14.24 13.83 -3.57
CA THR A 709 -13.07 14.61 -3.17
C THR A 709 -13.23 16.04 -3.65
N ASP A 710 -13.05 16.99 -2.75
CA ASP A 710 -13.15 18.40 -3.07
C ASP A 710 -11.83 18.96 -3.64
N ASN A 711 -11.86 20.23 -4.05
CA ASN A 711 -10.71 20.88 -4.65
C ASN A 711 -9.56 21.13 -3.66
N ALA A 712 -9.80 21.04 -2.34
CA ALA A 712 -8.84 21.15 -1.24
C ALA A 712 -8.31 19.80 -0.73
N PHE A 713 -8.59 18.71 -1.46
CA PHE A 713 -8.19 17.32 -1.17
C PHE A 713 -8.95 16.65 -0.02
N VAL A 714 -10.01 17.27 0.49
CA VAL A 714 -10.86 16.67 1.50
C VAL A 714 -11.77 15.65 0.82
N SER A 715 -11.82 14.43 1.36
CA SER A 715 -12.69 13.38 0.84
C SER A 715 -13.75 12.93 1.85
N SER A 716 -14.89 12.50 1.31
CA SER A 716 -15.93 11.78 2.04
C SER A 716 -16.43 10.60 1.23
N VAL A 717 -16.86 9.55 1.93
CA VAL A 717 -17.40 8.32 1.34
C VAL A 717 -18.82 8.12 1.86
N LYS A 718 -19.74 7.68 0.99
CA LYS A 718 -21.10 7.30 1.36
C LYS A 718 -21.49 6.03 0.60
N GLU A 719 -22.09 5.11 1.33
CA GLU A 719 -22.64 3.89 0.76
C GLU A 719 -24.11 4.08 0.38
N LEU A 720 -24.46 3.71 -0.85
CA LEU A 720 -25.81 3.81 -1.39
C LEU A 720 -26.24 2.46 -2.00
N SER A 721 -27.45 2.01 -1.67
CA SER A 721 -28.02 0.79 -2.24
C SER A 721 -28.49 1.01 -3.69
N PHE A 722 -28.08 0.12 -4.59
CA PHE A 722 -28.46 0.07 -5.98
C PHE A 722 -29.30 -1.18 -6.27
N ALA A 723 -30.50 -0.98 -6.81
CA ALA A 723 -31.40 -2.07 -7.18
C ALA A 723 -31.83 -1.95 -8.65
N ALA A 724 -31.92 -3.09 -9.33
CA ALA A 724 -32.41 -3.17 -10.71
C ALA A 724 -33.06 -4.53 -11.01
N GLY A 725 -33.99 -4.57 -11.96
CA GLY A 725 -34.74 -5.78 -12.30
C GLY A 725 -35.78 -5.53 -13.40
N ASN A 726 -36.57 -6.56 -13.73
CA ASN A 726 -37.59 -6.54 -14.78
C ASN A 726 -39.01 -6.72 -14.24
N ASP A 727 -39.17 -6.77 -12.93
CA ASP A 727 -40.46 -7.03 -12.30
C ASP A 727 -41.24 -5.73 -12.14
N ASP A 728 -42.53 -5.79 -12.47
CA ASP A 728 -43.50 -4.70 -12.31
C ASP A 728 -43.79 -4.34 -10.83
N LEU A 729 -43.15 -5.06 -9.88
CA LEU A 729 -43.27 -4.87 -8.44
C LEU A 729 -41.89 -4.85 -7.78
N LEU A 730 -41.58 -3.75 -7.12
CA LEU A 730 -40.36 -3.62 -6.33
C LEU A 730 -40.66 -3.93 -4.87
N ILE A 731 -39.81 -4.74 -4.25
CA ILE A 731 -39.93 -5.12 -2.84
C ILE A 731 -38.63 -4.72 -2.15
N PHE A 732 -38.73 -3.89 -1.12
CA PHE A 732 -37.63 -3.54 -0.23
C PHE A 732 -37.96 -4.04 1.15
N ASP A 733 -36.96 -4.49 1.89
CA ASP A 733 -37.07 -4.99 3.26
C ASP A 733 -36.42 -4.05 4.28
N SER A 734 -36.76 -4.24 5.54
CA SER A 734 -35.97 -3.80 6.68
C SER A 734 -36.24 -4.72 7.86
N ILE A 735 -35.19 -5.10 8.59
CA ILE A 735 -35.28 -5.99 9.74
C ILE A 735 -35.18 -5.21 11.06
N ASN A 736 -35.96 -5.61 12.05
CA ASN A 736 -35.74 -5.30 13.46
C ASN A 736 -35.60 -6.61 14.25
N SER A 737 -34.41 -6.89 14.76
CA SER A 737 -34.13 -8.06 15.61
C SER A 737 -33.54 -7.54 16.93
N GLY A 738 -34.07 -7.98 18.07
CA GLY A 738 -33.57 -7.54 19.37
C GLY A 738 -33.77 -6.06 19.73
N GLY A 739 -34.31 -5.24 18.82
CA GLY A 739 -34.42 -3.79 18.94
C GLY A 739 -33.49 -2.99 18.02
N ASP A 740 -32.68 -3.64 17.20
CA ASP A 740 -31.85 -3.01 16.16
C ASP A 740 -31.93 -3.78 14.83
N ASN A 741 -31.01 -3.53 13.90
CA ASN A 741 -31.02 -4.14 12.56
C ASN A 741 -30.03 -5.31 12.43
N VAL A 742 -29.49 -5.82 13.55
CA VAL A 742 -28.53 -6.92 13.60
C VAL A 742 -29.25 -8.16 14.08
N MET A 743 -29.16 -9.24 13.32
CA MET A 743 -29.81 -10.50 13.68
C MET A 743 -28.88 -11.32 14.58
N GLU A 744 -29.21 -11.46 15.86
CA GLU A 744 -28.42 -12.25 16.81
C GLU A 744 -29.11 -13.57 17.21
N TYR A 745 -28.31 -14.51 17.70
CA TYR A 745 -28.77 -15.79 18.23
C TYR A 745 -29.80 -15.63 19.37
N GLY A 746 -30.90 -16.40 19.30
CA GLY A 746 -31.94 -16.39 20.33
C GLY A 746 -32.90 -15.20 20.26
N GLU A 747 -32.80 -14.34 19.25
CA GLU A 747 -33.70 -13.21 19.06
C GLU A 747 -34.93 -13.52 18.22
N THR A 748 -35.95 -12.69 18.36
CA THR A 748 -37.09 -12.62 17.43
C THR A 748 -36.88 -11.44 16.49
N ALA A 749 -36.91 -11.70 15.20
CA ALA A 749 -36.82 -10.71 14.14
C ALA A 749 -38.20 -10.38 13.54
N PHE A 750 -38.42 -9.11 13.26
CA PHE A 750 -39.58 -8.56 12.55
C PHE A 750 -39.13 -7.97 11.22
N LEU A 751 -39.79 -8.35 10.13
CA LEU A 751 -39.52 -7.77 8.81
C LEU A 751 -40.63 -6.79 8.44
N SER A 752 -40.20 -5.59 8.06
CA SER A 752 -41.05 -4.62 7.36
C SER A 752 -40.72 -4.64 5.88
N PHE A 753 -41.72 -4.38 5.04
CA PHE A 753 -41.56 -4.30 3.59
C PHE A 753 -42.11 -3.00 3.03
N ARG A 754 -41.44 -2.47 2.00
CA ARG A 754 -42.01 -1.45 1.11
C ARG A 754 -42.24 -2.06 -0.26
N LEU A 755 -43.48 -2.05 -0.70
CA LEU A 755 -43.87 -2.50 -2.04
C LEU A 755 -44.10 -1.29 -2.92
N VAL A 756 -43.51 -1.27 -4.12
CA VAL A 756 -43.75 -0.25 -5.15
C VAL A 756 -44.31 -0.93 -6.39
N ASN A 757 -45.57 -0.68 -6.70
CA ASN A 757 -46.20 -1.19 -7.91
C ASN A 757 -45.85 -0.26 -9.08
N ASP A 758 -44.93 -0.67 -9.94
CA ASP A 758 -44.52 0.06 -11.15
C ASP A 758 -45.18 -0.49 -12.42
N GLY A 759 -46.03 -1.50 -12.28
CA GLY A 759 -46.80 -2.08 -13.37
C GLY A 759 -47.93 -1.18 -13.87
N ASP A 760 -48.39 -1.45 -15.10
CA ASP A 760 -49.49 -0.72 -15.76
C ASP A 760 -50.88 -0.95 -15.11
N PHE A 761 -50.98 -1.84 -14.12
CA PHE A 761 -52.24 -2.28 -13.52
C PHE A 761 -52.18 -2.28 -11.99
N ASP A 762 -53.31 -1.99 -11.33
CA ASP A 762 -53.44 -2.08 -9.88
C ASP A 762 -53.30 -3.54 -9.41
N MET A 763 -52.52 -3.75 -8.36
CA MET A 763 -52.49 -5.03 -7.64
C MET A 763 -53.74 -5.13 -6.78
N ILE A 764 -54.49 -6.23 -6.87
CA ILE A 764 -55.76 -6.41 -6.14
C ILE A 764 -55.68 -7.61 -5.21
N ASN A 765 -56.03 -7.42 -3.94
CA ASN A 765 -55.95 -8.45 -2.88
C ASN A 765 -54.53 -9.00 -2.68
N ALA A 766 -53.52 -8.13 -2.80
CA ALA A 766 -52.14 -8.49 -2.60
C ALA A 766 -51.89 -9.07 -1.20
N THR A 767 -51.21 -10.21 -1.14
CA THR A 767 -50.72 -10.89 0.07
C THR A 767 -49.22 -11.09 -0.04
N LEU A 768 -48.49 -10.79 1.03
CA LEU A 768 -47.08 -11.12 1.17
C LEU A 768 -46.95 -12.39 2.01
N SER A 769 -46.00 -13.24 1.67
CA SER A 769 -45.61 -14.38 2.49
C SER A 769 -44.10 -14.59 2.47
N ILE A 770 -43.56 -15.17 3.53
CA ILE A 770 -42.14 -15.49 3.65
C ILE A 770 -41.91 -16.98 3.87
N SER A 771 -40.76 -17.47 3.43
CA SER A 771 -40.27 -18.80 3.75
C SER A 771 -38.75 -18.80 3.92
N SER A 772 -38.21 -19.81 4.59
CA SER A 772 -36.77 -20.01 4.70
C SER A 772 -36.47 -21.50 4.73
N ASN A 773 -35.37 -21.88 4.07
CA ASN A 773 -34.85 -23.25 4.12
C ASN A 773 -33.79 -23.45 5.21
N ASN A 774 -33.45 -22.39 5.97
CA ASN A 774 -32.46 -22.48 7.04
C ASN A 774 -33.08 -23.15 8.29
N SER A 775 -32.49 -24.27 8.74
CA SER A 775 -32.99 -25.03 9.89
C SER A 775 -32.89 -24.29 11.24
N HIS A 776 -32.11 -23.22 11.31
CA HIS A 776 -31.96 -22.37 12.49
C HIS A 776 -32.96 -21.21 12.54
N ILE A 777 -33.87 -21.14 11.55
CA ILE A 777 -34.92 -20.12 11.51
C ILE A 777 -36.28 -20.79 11.72
N THR A 778 -37.02 -20.30 12.71
CA THR A 778 -38.40 -20.72 12.95
C THR A 778 -39.34 -19.58 12.64
N ILE A 779 -40.05 -19.65 11.52
CA ILE A 779 -41.02 -18.62 11.15
C ILE A 779 -42.21 -18.67 12.12
N THR A 780 -42.50 -17.53 12.75
CA THR A 780 -43.56 -17.38 13.74
C THR A 780 -44.79 -16.67 13.17
N ASP A 781 -44.59 -15.81 12.17
CA ASP A 781 -45.62 -15.23 11.33
C ASP A 781 -45.11 -15.19 9.89
N ASP A 782 -45.80 -15.87 8.97
CA ASP A 782 -45.34 -16.12 7.61
C ASP A 782 -46.08 -15.30 6.56
N THR A 783 -47.12 -14.54 6.90
CA THR A 783 -47.94 -13.86 5.88
C THR A 783 -48.61 -12.57 6.36
N GLU A 784 -48.76 -11.61 5.46
CA GLU A 784 -49.48 -10.37 5.70
C GLU A 784 -50.38 -9.96 4.52
N TYR A 785 -51.56 -9.44 4.82
CA TYR A 785 -52.50 -8.95 3.81
C TYR A 785 -52.30 -7.46 3.51
N ILE A 786 -51.86 -7.16 2.30
CA ILE A 786 -51.53 -5.80 1.84
C ILE A 786 -52.78 -5.07 1.32
N GLY A 787 -53.65 -5.77 0.58
CA GLY A 787 -54.83 -5.19 -0.05
C GLY A 787 -54.57 -4.69 -1.48
N THR A 788 -54.99 -3.47 -1.82
CA THR A 788 -54.81 -2.92 -3.17
C THR A 788 -53.63 -1.96 -3.21
N VAL A 789 -52.72 -2.17 -4.15
CA VAL A 789 -51.61 -1.24 -4.45
C VAL A 789 -51.84 -0.68 -5.84
N GLU A 790 -52.25 0.59 -5.93
CA GLU A 790 -52.54 1.25 -7.21
C GLU A 790 -51.26 1.36 -8.06
N SER A 791 -51.41 1.26 -9.38
CA SER A 791 -50.30 1.44 -10.33
C SER A 791 -49.58 2.78 -10.09
N GLY A 792 -48.24 2.74 -10.04
CA GLY A 792 -47.37 3.89 -9.79
C GLY A 792 -47.33 4.36 -8.33
N THR A 793 -47.82 3.56 -7.38
CA THR A 793 -47.83 3.90 -5.94
C THR A 793 -46.99 2.93 -5.11
N SER A 794 -46.71 3.30 -3.85
CA SER A 794 -46.01 2.43 -2.91
C SER A 794 -46.74 2.32 -1.57
N VAL A 795 -46.63 1.16 -0.93
CA VAL A 795 -47.18 0.88 0.40
C VAL A 795 -46.11 0.32 1.33
N TRP A 796 -46.17 0.70 2.60
CA TRP A 796 -45.34 0.11 3.66
C TRP A 796 -46.17 -0.89 4.47
N VAL A 797 -45.55 -2.02 4.75
CA VAL A 797 -46.00 -3.07 5.66
C VAL A 797 -45.01 -3.10 6.80
N TYR A 798 -45.38 -2.58 7.97
CA TYR A 798 -44.48 -2.53 9.12
C TYR A 798 -44.62 -3.78 9.97
N ASP A 799 -43.50 -4.40 10.34
CA ASP A 799 -43.40 -5.61 11.15
C ASP A 799 -44.41 -6.68 10.70
N GLY A 800 -44.54 -6.86 9.39
CA GLY A 800 -45.61 -7.64 8.77
C GLY A 800 -45.46 -9.14 8.93
N VAL A 801 -44.23 -9.61 9.13
CA VAL A 801 -43.91 -11.03 9.34
C VAL A 801 -42.79 -11.13 10.38
N SER A 802 -42.65 -12.29 11.01
CA SER A 802 -41.65 -12.50 12.05
C SER A 802 -41.11 -13.92 12.08
N PHE A 803 -39.89 -14.07 12.58
CA PHE A 803 -39.27 -15.36 12.81
C PHE A 803 -38.33 -15.32 14.02
N ASP A 804 -38.10 -16.48 14.62
CA ASP A 804 -37.14 -16.66 15.71
C ASP A 804 -35.82 -17.22 15.16
N VAL A 805 -34.71 -16.69 15.65
CA VAL A 805 -33.35 -17.14 15.38
C VAL A 805 -32.94 -18.15 16.45
N HIS A 806 -32.57 -19.36 16.05
CA HIS A 806 -32.22 -20.40 17.01
C HIS A 806 -30.89 -20.12 17.71
N ASN A 807 -30.79 -20.52 18.98
CA ASN A 807 -29.63 -20.30 19.85
C ASN A 807 -28.32 -20.93 19.36
N ASP A 808 -28.39 -21.95 18.52
CA ASP A 808 -27.22 -22.70 17.99
C ASP A 808 -26.82 -22.26 16.57
N ILE A 809 -27.36 -21.14 16.08
CA ILE A 809 -26.96 -20.57 14.79
C ILE A 809 -25.47 -20.21 14.83
N SER A 810 -24.74 -20.52 13.76
CA SER A 810 -23.30 -20.24 13.71
C SER A 810 -23.05 -18.75 13.47
N ASN A 811 -21.97 -18.22 14.06
CA ASN A 811 -21.56 -16.84 13.81
C ASN A 811 -21.27 -16.58 12.32
N GLY A 812 -21.80 -15.49 11.77
CA GLY A 812 -21.61 -15.11 10.37
C GLY A 812 -22.41 -15.94 9.38
N GLN A 813 -23.36 -16.76 9.83
CA GLN A 813 -24.16 -17.60 8.94
C GLN A 813 -25.14 -16.77 8.12
N THR A 814 -25.09 -16.93 6.79
CA THR A 814 -26.09 -16.33 5.90
C THR A 814 -27.43 -17.07 6.00
N VAL A 815 -28.50 -16.30 6.20
CA VAL A 815 -29.88 -16.71 6.24
C VAL A 815 -30.59 -16.11 5.03
N ILE A 816 -31.21 -16.96 4.23
CA ILE A 816 -32.01 -16.55 3.09
C ILE A 816 -33.47 -16.57 3.52
N ILE A 817 -34.16 -15.44 3.37
CA ILE A 817 -35.60 -15.29 3.51
C ILE A 817 -36.20 -15.09 2.12
N ASP A 818 -36.90 -16.10 1.64
CA ASP A 818 -37.65 -16.05 0.39
C ASP A 818 -38.97 -15.32 0.65
N VAL A 819 -39.31 -14.36 -0.21
CA VAL A 819 -40.52 -13.53 -0.13
C VAL A 819 -41.34 -13.73 -1.38
N LEU A 820 -42.62 -14.07 -1.19
CA LEU A 820 -43.61 -14.22 -2.25
C LEU A 820 -44.73 -13.21 -2.04
N VAL A 821 -44.96 -12.36 -3.05
CA VAL A 821 -46.13 -11.48 -3.11
C VAL A 821 -47.06 -12.00 -4.19
N GLU A 822 -48.33 -12.21 -3.85
CA GLU A 822 -49.36 -12.66 -4.79
C GLU A 822 -50.53 -11.68 -4.79
N ASP A 823 -51.08 -11.38 -5.96
CA ASP A 823 -52.38 -10.72 -6.10
C ASP A 823 -53.39 -11.67 -6.78
N ASP A 824 -54.58 -11.20 -7.12
CA ASP A 824 -55.61 -12.03 -7.78
C ASP A 824 -55.17 -12.64 -9.14
N TYR A 825 -54.09 -12.14 -9.77
CA TYR A 825 -53.68 -12.45 -11.16
C TYR A 825 -52.21 -12.83 -11.35
N ASN A 826 -51.31 -12.33 -10.51
CA ASN A 826 -49.85 -12.39 -10.66
C ASN A 826 -49.18 -12.79 -9.34
N SER A 827 -47.94 -13.26 -9.45
CA SER A 827 -47.08 -13.62 -8.34
C SER A 827 -45.67 -13.09 -8.60
N TRP A 828 -45.04 -12.51 -7.58
CA TRP A 828 -43.68 -11.99 -7.60
C TRP A 828 -42.89 -12.65 -6.47
N GLU A 829 -41.72 -13.20 -6.81
CA GLU A 829 -40.83 -13.87 -5.86
C GLU A 829 -39.51 -13.11 -5.79
N THR A 830 -38.99 -12.91 -4.59
CA THR A 830 -37.64 -12.38 -4.34
C THR A 830 -37.05 -13.07 -3.12
N SER A 831 -35.76 -12.87 -2.86
CA SER A 831 -35.11 -13.38 -1.65
C SER A 831 -34.22 -12.29 -1.05
N PHE A 832 -34.21 -12.20 0.27
CA PHE A 832 -33.32 -11.31 1.02
C PHE A 832 -32.34 -12.14 1.84
N ASN A 833 -31.07 -11.73 1.82
CA ASN A 833 -30.00 -12.37 2.56
C ASN A 833 -29.68 -11.56 3.81
N TYR A 834 -29.72 -12.20 4.96
CA TYR A 834 -29.31 -11.61 6.24
C TYR A 834 -28.16 -12.42 6.83
N THR A 835 -27.30 -11.77 7.60
CA THR A 835 -26.22 -12.45 8.33
C THR A 835 -26.60 -12.55 9.79
N ALA A 836 -26.59 -13.77 10.34
CA ALA A 836 -26.78 -14.02 11.76
C ALA A 836 -25.46 -13.95 12.51
N TYR A 837 -25.46 -13.35 13.70
CA TYR A 837 -24.30 -13.31 14.58
C TYR A 837 -24.55 -14.09 15.87
N ALA A 838 -23.51 -14.78 16.33
CA ALA A 838 -23.49 -15.54 17.57
C ALA A 838 -22.12 -15.34 18.24
N PRO A 839 -21.99 -15.55 19.56
CA PRO A 839 -20.68 -15.61 20.20
C PRO A 839 -19.86 -16.78 19.65
N ASP A 840 -18.56 -16.57 19.49
CA ASP A 840 -17.61 -17.60 19.08
C ASP A 840 -16.39 -17.51 20.01
N VAL A 841 -16.45 -18.23 21.13
CA VAL A 841 -15.48 -18.08 22.22
C VAL A 841 -14.34 -19.08 22.06
N GLU A 842 -13.12 -18.55 21.99
CA GLU A 842 -11.88 -19.31 21.92
C GLU A 842 -11.08 -19.17 23.22
N ILE A 843 -10.39 -20.24 23.63
CA ILE A 843 -9.40 -20.20 24.73
C ILE A 843 -8.03 -19.87 24.13
N LEU A 844 -7.59 -18.62 24.26
CA LEU A 844 -6.31 -18.13 23.71
C LEU A 844 -5.08 -18.67 24.44
N ALA A 845 -5.18 -18.88 25.75
CA ALA A 845 -4.06 -19.31 26.56
C ALA A 845 -4.51 -19.98 27.84
N THR A 846 -3.75 -21.00 28.26
CA THR A 846 -3.84 -21.63 29.58
C THR A 846 -2.47 -21.55 30.23
N LEU A 847 -2.35 -20.79 31.32
CA LEU A 847 -1.10 -20.53 32.03
C LEU A 847 -1.14 -21.18 33.41
N VAL A 848 -0.06 -21.88 33.78
CA VAL A 848 0.04 -22.62 35.05
C VAL A 848 1.14 -22.00 35.91
N GLY A 849 0.78 -21.45 37.07
CA GLY A 849 1.72 -20.98 38.09
C GLY A 849 2.86 -20.08 37.58
N ASP A 850 4.03 -20.23 38.22
CA ASP A 850 5.24 -19.45 37.92
C ASP A 850 6.13 -20.09 36.84
N ASN A 851 6.05 -21.42 36.67
CA ASN A 851 6.97 -22.22 35.83
C ASN A 851 6.28 -22.98 34.69
N GLY A 852 4.96 -22.80 34.49
CA GLY A 852 4.22 -23.37 33.36
C GLY A 852 3.90 -24.87 33.47
N VAL A 853 4.21 -25.52 34.60
CA VAL A 853 3.98 -26.95 34.81
C VAL A 853 3.31 -27.21 36.16
N LEU A 854 2.65 -28.36 36.29
CA LEU A 854 2.09 -28.79 37.58
C LEU A 854 3.17 -29.56 38.35
N ASP A 855 3.53 -29.15 39.57
CA ASP A 855 4.50 -29.89 40.37
C ASP A 855 3.85 -30.76 41.46
N PRO A 856 4.36 -31.99 41.74
CA PRO A 856 3.86 -32.81 42.84
C PRO A 856 3.90 -32.07 44.19
N GLY A 857 2.75 -31.98 44.87
CA GLY A 857 2.63 -31.32 46.17
C GLY A 857 2.38 -29.81 46.11
N GLU A 858 2.39 -29.21 44.92
CA GLU A 858 2.20 -27.78 44.76
C GLU A 858 0.72 -27.37 44.85
N THR A 859 0.47 -26.16 45.32
CA THR A 859 -0.80 -25.46 45.13
C THR A 859 -0.57 -24.26 44.22
N THR A 860 -1.25 -24.24 43.08
CA THR A 860 -0.96 -23.30 41.99
C THR A 860 -2.24 -22.81 41.30
N ASP A 861 -2.11 -21.70 40.57
CA ASP A 861 -3.17 -21.09 39.78
C ASP A 861 -3.11 -21.59 38.33
N ILE A 862 -4.28 -21.85 37.73
CA ILE A 862 -4.47 -21.98 36.29
C ILE A 862 -5.21 -20.73 35.82
N SER A 863 -4.55 -19.89 35.02
CA SER A 863 -5.16 -18.72 34.39
C SER A 863 -5.51 -19.01 32.94
N MET A 864 -6.76 -18.82 32.56
CA MET A 864 -7.28 -19.07 31.21
C MET A 864 -7.76 -17.78 30.58
N VAL A 865 -7.32 -17.48 29.35
CA VAL A 865 -7.71 -16.29 28.59
C VAL A 865 -8.71 -16.70 27.53
N PHE A 866 -9.90 -16.09 27.54
CA PHE A 866 -10.98 -16.33 26.59
C PHE A 866 -11.12 -15.12 25.67
N LEU A 867 -11.40 -15.32 24.39
CA LEU A 867 -11.67 -14.29 23.37
C LEU A 867 -13.00 -14.60 22.69
N ASN A 868 -13.88 -13.60 22.55
CA ASN A 868 -15.03 -13.72 21.67
C ASN A 868 -14.66 -13.25 20.25
N ASN A 869 -14.45 -14.19 19.33
CA ASN A 869 -14.28 -13.95 17.89
C ASN A 869 -15.63 -13.77 17.16
N GLY A 870 -16.74 -13.95 17.87
CA GLY A 870 -18.10 -13.84 17.36
C GLY A 870 -18.56 -12.41 17.15
N GLY A 871 -19.64 -12.24 16.39
CA GLY A 871 -20.27 -10.95 16.13
C GLY A 871 -21.34 -10.53 17.13
N ALA A 872 -21.69 -11.40 18.09
CA ALA A 872 -22.68 -11.13 19.13
C ALA A 872 -22.07 -11.20 20.54
N ASN A 873 -22.68 -10.50 21.50
CA ASN A 873 -22.23 -10.47 22.89
C ASN A 873 -22.54 -11.78 23.63
N LEU A 874 -21.61 -12.27 24.45
CA LEU A 874 -21.87 -13.33 25.42
C LEU A 874 -21.99 -12.73 26.83
N ALA A 875 -23.17 -12.80 27.42
CA ALA A 875 -23.44 -12.29 28.77
C ALA A 875 -23.69 -13.42 29.78
N ASP A 876 -23.62 -13.06 31.07
CA ASP A 876 -23.88 -13.95 32.21
C ASP A 876 -23.12 -15.30 32.15
N ALA A 877 -21.94 -15.31 31.55
CA ALA A 877 -21.19 -16.53 31.32
C ALA A 877 -20.47 -17.02 32.57
N THR A 878 -20.51 -18.34 32.81
CA THR A 878 -19.79 -19.02 33.88
C THR A 878 -18.90 -20.10 33.29
N VAL A 879 -17.66 -20.15 33.75
CA VAL A 879 -16.71 -21.19 33.36
C VAL A 879 -16.46 -22.12 34.54
N GLN A 880 -16.60 -23.42 34.30
CA GLN A 880 -16.26 -24.48 35.23
C GLN A 880 -15.08 -25.30 34.68
N LEU A 881 -14.05 -25.47 35.50
CA LEU A 881 -12.93 -26.36 35.22
C LEU A 881 -13.09 -27.65 36.04
N SER A 882 -12.83 -28.79 35.42
CA SER A 882 -12.91 -30.09 36.08
C SER A 882 -11.81 -31.04 35.64
N SER A 883 -11.51 -32.04 36.46
CA SER A 883 -10.58 -33.13 36.13
C SER A 883 -11.07 -34.42 36.80
N GLN A 884 -10.92 -35.54 36.11
CA GLN A 884 -11.22 -36.87 36.66
C GLN A 884 -10.03 -37.47 37.41
N SER A 885 -8.86 -36.80 37.40
CA SER A 885 -7.66 -37.29 38.06
C SER A 885 -7.77 -37.22 39.58
N SER A 886 -7.54 -38.34 40.26
CA SER A 886 -7.45 -38.37 41.73
C SER A 886 -6.24 -37.63 42.29
N LEU A 887 -5.36 -37.11 41.42
CA LEU A 887 -4.18 -36.33 41.81
C LEU A 887 -4.48 -34.84 41.99
N ILE A 888 -5.62 -34.35 41.49
CA ILE A 888 -6.01 -32.95 41.57
C ILE A 888 -7.04 -32.76 42.68
N THR A 889 -6.78 -31.79 43.56
CA THR A 889 -7.76 -31.28 44.52
C THR A 889 -8.09 -29.84 44.14
N TRP A 890 -9.36 -29.56 43.84
CA TRP A 890 -9.81 -28.21 43.49
C TRP A 890 -9.99 -27.34 44.73
N ASN A 891 -9.40 -26.15 44.71
CA ASN A 891 -9.63 -25.10 45.70
C ASN A 891 -10.62 -24.05 45.17
N THR A 892 -10.53 -23.72 43.88
CA THR A 892 -11.51 -22.93 43.12
C THR A 892 -11.57 -23.44 41.69
N ASN A 893 -12.73 -23.94 41.26
CA ASN A 893 -12.90 -24.58 39.95
C ASN A 893 -14.05 -23.99 39.12
N SER A 894 -14.57 -22.84 39.53
CA SER A 894 -15.56 -22.09 38.77
C SER A 894 -15.31 -20.60 38.93
N SER A 895 -15.59 -19.83 37.88
CA SER A 895 -15.50 -18.38 37.86
C SER A 895 -16.57 -17.79 36.95
N GLU A 896 -17.10 -16.63 37.32
CA GLU A 896 -17.96 -15.82 36.46
C GLU A 896 -17.08 -15.03 35.47
N MET A 897 -17.56 -14.93 34.23
CA MET A 897 -16.95 -14.16 33.14
C MET A 897 -17.66 -12.81 33.03
N THR A 898 -16.89 -11.77 32.73
CA THR A 898 -17.47 -10.47 32.37
C THR A 898 -18.12 -10.53 30.99
N ASP A 899 -19.14 -9.70 30.73
CA ASP A 899 -19.77 -9.65 29.41
C ASP A 899 -18.71 -9.52 28.31
N LEU A 900 -18.67 -10.53 27.43
CA LEU A 900 -17.64 -10.71 26.43
C LEU A 900 -18.16 -10.23 25.09
N THR A 901 -17.99 -8.92 24.83
CA THR A 901 -18.38 -8.30 23.56
C THR A 901 -17.46 -8.75 22.41
N PRO A 902 -17.87 -8.60 21.13
CA PRO A 902 -17.03 -8.97 19.98
C PRO A 902 -15.61 -8.40 20.04
N GLY A 903 -14.60 -9.26 19.90
CA GLY A 903 -13.18 -8.92 19.96
C GLY A 903 -12.60 -8.72 21.36
N GLN A 904 -13.42 -8.84 22.42
CA GLN A 904 -12.98 -8.68 23.80
C GLN A 904 -12.40 -9.97 24.38
N THR A 905 -11.40 -9.83 25.24
CA THR A 905 -10.85 -10.93 26.04
C THR A 905 -11.22 -10.81 27.51
N ASP A 906 -11.36 -11.94 28.20
CA ASP A 906 -11.40 -12.01 29.66
C ASP A 906 -10.47 -13.12 30.19
N THR A 907 -9.90 -12.91 31.38
CA THR A 907 -8.95 -13.84 31.99
C THR A 907 -9.52 -14.36 33.30
N LEU A 908 -9.77 -15.66 33.37
CA LEU A 908 -10.30 -16.33 34.55
C LEU A 908 -9.21 -17.14 35.25
N VAL A 909 -9.23 -17.12 36.58
CA VAL A 909 -8.21 -17.79 37.41
C VAL A 909 -8.86 -18.88 38.25
N PHE A 910 -8.36 -20.09 38.12
CA PHE A 910 -8.73 -21.27 38.89
C PHE A 910 -7.57 -21.68 39.80
N ASN A 911 -7.84 -22.33 40.93
CA ASN A 911 -6.80 -22.73 41.88
C ASN A 911 -6.95 -24.21 42.26
N LEU A 912 -5.84 -24.94 42.23
CA LEU A 912 -5.80 -26.37 42.55
C LEU A 912 -4.57 -26.74 43.36
N THR A 913 -4.62 -27.92 43.97
CA THR A 913 -3.48 -28.58 44.63
C THR A 913 -3.22 -29.93 43.98
N VAL A 914 -1.97 -30.16 43.58
CA VAL A 914 -1.49 -31.43 43.03
C VAL A 914 -1.04 -32.32 44.20
N SER A 915 -1.43 -33.60 44.18
CA SER A 915 -1.06 -34.56 45.22
C SER A 915 0.47 -34.75 45.29
N ASP A 916 1.02 -34.81 46.51
CA ASP A 916 2.41 -35.21 46.77
C ASP A 916 2.77 -36.61 46.22
N GLU A 917 1.76 -37.45 45.95
CA GLU A 917 1.93 -38.80 45.38
C GLU A 917 1.98 -38.81 43.85
N ALA A 918 1.85 -37.65 43.20
CA ALA A 918 1.93 -37.54 41.75
C ALA A 918 3.36 -37.82 41.26
N LEU A 919 3.48 -38.57 40.17
CA LEU A 919 4.78 -38.89 39.58
C LEU A 919 5.12 -37.89 38.47
N ILE A 920 6.37 -37.42 38.47
CA ILE A 920 6.92 -36.59 37.40
C ILE A 920 6.77 -37.32 36.05
N GLY A 921 6.25 -36.63 35.04
CA GLY A 921 5.88 -37.14 33.71
C GLY A 921 4.45 -37.67 33.57
N GLN A 922 3.61 -37.67 34.62
CA GLN A 922 2.19 -38.02 34.49
C GLN A 922 1.41 -36.90 33.80
N VAL A 923 0.40 -37.24 33.01
CA VAL A 923 -0.48 -36.27 32.35
C VAL A 923 -1.83 -36.25 33.04
N VAL A 924 -2.37 -35.05 33.27
CA VAL A 924 -3.70 -34.83 33.82
C VAL A 924 -4.57 -34.16 32.79
N ASP A 925 -5.72 -34.79 32.52
CA ASP A 925 -6.74 -34.24 31.63
C ASP A 925 -7.70 -33.32 32.41
N PHE A 926 -8.03 -32.20 31.79
CA PHE A 926 -8.95 -31.18 32.26
C PHE A 926 -10.05 -30.96 31.23
N GLN A 927 -11.25 -30.66 31.72
CA GLN A 927 -12.38 -30.25 30.91
C GLN A 927 -12.86 -28.88 31.36
N VAL A 928 -12.98 -27.97 30.41
CA VAL A 928 -13.60 -26.65 30.52
C VAL A 928 -15.04 -26.79 30.07
N LEU A 929 -15.97 -26.32 30.88
CA LEU A 929 -17.37 -26.10 30.52
C LEU A 929 -17.68 -24.62 30.69
N LEU A 930 -17.99 -23.93 29.61
CA LEU A 930 -18.45 -22.55 29.60
C LEU A 930 -19.93 -22.54 29.23
N GLU A 931 -20.75 -21.92 30.06
CA GLU A 931 -22.19 -21.75 29.86
C GLU A 931 -22.54 -20.26 29.94
N GLY A 932 -23.37 -19.74 29.04
CA GLY A 932 -23.79 -18.33 29.05
C GLY A 932 -25.24 -18.08 28.61
N THR A 933 -25.56 -16.84 28.26
CA THR A 933 -26.90 -16.45 27.79
C THR A 933 -27.37 -17.25 26.57
N ASN A 934 -28.70 -17.39 26.44
CA ASN A 934 -29.37 -18.09 25.34
C ASN A 934 -28.85 -19.52 25.13
N GLU A 935 -28.59 -20.26 26.22
CA GLU A 935 -28.14 -21.66 26.19
C GLU A 935 -26.82 -21.87 25.43
N TYR A 936 -25.97 -20.83 25.34
CA TYR A 936 -24.62 -20.97 24.80
C TYR A 936 -23.80 -21.92 25.68
N GLU A 937 -23.22 -22.95 25.06
CA GLU A 937 -22.38 -23.95 25.72
C GLU A 937 -21.12 -24.21 24.89
N LEU A 938 -19.96 -24.14 25.53
CA LEU A 938 -18.67 -24.56 24.98
C LEU A 938 -18.04 -25.58 25.93
N THR A 939 -17.66 -26.74 25.39
CA THR A 939 -16.91 -27.76 26.13
C THR A 939 -15.57 -28.00 25.43
N GLU A 940 -14.48 -27.79 26.16
CA GLU A 940 -13.11 -27.98 25.64
C GLU A 940 -12.29 -28.85 26.60
N ASP A 941 -11.47 -29.75 26.05
CA ASP A 941 -10.58 -30.63 26.82
C ASP A 941 -9.11 -30.24 26.59
N PHE A 942 -8.31 -30.23 27.64
CA PHE A 942 -6.85 -30.06 27.53
C PHE A 942 -6.10 -30.90 28.56
N SER A 943 -4.81 -31.11 28.35
CA SER A 943 -3.98 -31.94 29.25
C SER A 943 -2.73 -31.20 29.68
N LEU A 944 -2.34 -31.36 30.96
CA LEU A 944 -1.09 -30.79 31.51
C LEU A 944 -0.20 -31.90 32.08
N PRO A 945 1.12 -31.87 31.83
CA PRO A 945 2.05 -32.77 32.49
C PRO A 945 2.32 -32.33 33.94
N ILE A 946 2.55 -33.31 34.81
CA ILE A 946 3.03 -33.14 36.17
C ILE A 946 4.56 -33.28 36.15
N GLY A 947 5.31 -32.20 36.37
CA GLY A 947 6.78 -32.15 36.39
C GLY A 947 7.46 -32.39 35.03
N PHE A 948 8.48 -31.59 34.72
CA PHE A 948 9.26 -31.68 33.47
C PHE A 948 10.76 -31.93 33.78
N ASN A 949 11.37 -32.95 33.17
CA ASN A 949 12.79 -33.32 33.41
C ASN A 949 13.72 -32.70 32.35
N CYS A 950 14.03 -31.41 32.46
CA CYS A 950 15.11 -30.78 31.68
C CYS A 950 16.14 -30.11 32.62
N GLU A 951 17.42 -30.16 32.23
CA GLU A 951 18.47 -29.36 32.86
C GLU A 951 18.99 -28.40 31.79
N ASP A 952 18.74 -27.11 32.01
CA ASP A 952 19.20 -25.99 31.17
C ASP A 952 20.38 -25.25 31.81
N PHE A 953 20.81 -25.65 33.01
CA PHE A 953 21.86 -25.03 33.82
C PHE A 953 21.56 -23.59 34.28
N GLU A 954 20.37 -23.05 34.02
CA GLU A 954 20.01 -21.66 34.31
C GLU A 954 19.86 -21.38 35.81
N THR A 955 19.85 -22.42 36.64
CA THR A 955 19.97 -22.31 38.11
C THR A 955 21.37 -21.88 38.57
N GLY A 956 22.33 -21.75 37.64
CA GLY A 956 23.72 -21.44 37.94
C GLY A 956 24.46 -22.58 38.64
N GLY A 957 23.91 -23.80 38.60
CA GLY A 957 24.41 -24.99 39.27
C GLY A 957 23.80 -26.29 38.72
N PHE A 958 24.33 -27.42 39.18
CA PHE A 958 23.88 -28.76 38.79
C PHE A 958 22.79 -29.25 39.77
N HIS A 959 21.65 -28.56 39.80
CA HIS A 959 20.63 -28.70 40.85
C HIS A 959 19.30 -29.28 40.37
N LEU A 960 19.01 -29.25 39.06
CA LEU A 960 17.75 -29.77 38.51
C LEU A 960 17.80 -31.29 38.35
N LEU A 961 18.96 -31.84 37.97
CA LEU A 961 19.22 -33.29 37.98
C LEU A 961 20.28 -33.69 39.01
N SER A 962 20.24 -34.96 39.44
CA SER A 962 21.25 -35.53 40.35
C SER A 962 22.52 -35.92 39.58
N TRP A 963 23.36 -34.93 39.31
CA TRP A 963 24.61 -35.10 38.57
C TRP A 963 25.71 -35.76 39.41
N GLY A 964 26.39 -36.74 38.82
CA GLY A 964 27.61 -37.36 39.32
C GLY A 964 28.85 -36.92 38.54
N TYR A 965 30.03 -37.06 39.14
CA TYR A 965 31.30 -36.70 38.51
C TYR A 965 32.33 -37.82 38.67
N GLU A 966 33.13 -38.05 37.62
CA GLU A 966 34.26 -38.98 37.63
C GLU A 966 35.49 -38.36 36.93
N GLY A 967 36.64 -39.01 37.06
CA GLY A 967 37.90 -38.56 36.47
C GLY A 967 38.75 -37.73 37.44
N ASN A 968 39.57 -36.86 36.88
CA ASN A 968 40.58 -36.08 37.59
C ASN A 968 40.07 -34.73 38.09
N GLU A 969 39.17 -34.09 37.35
CA GLU A 969 38.53 -32.81 37.72
C GLU A 969 37.04 -32.87 37.35
N PRO A 970 36.14 -32.27 38.14
CA PRO A 970 34.71 -32.26 37.85
C PRO A 970 34.37 -31.31 36.70
N TRP A 971 33.22 -31.53 36.07
CA TRP A 971 32.59 -30.53 35.20
C TRP A 971 32.12 -29.32 36.03
N GLN A 972 32.04 -28.16 35.39
CA GLN A 972 31.70 -26.89 36.04
C GLN A 972 30.74 -26.06 35.18
N ILE A 973 30.03 -25.15 35.82
CA ILE A 973 29.18 -24.17 35.14
C ILE A 973 30.06 -23.11 34.47
N ASP A 974 29.66 -22.68 33.27
CA ASP A 974 30.28 -21.63 32.48
C ASP A 974 29.21 -20.57 32.13
N ASP A 975 29.50 -19.31 32.37
CA ASP A 975 28.66 -18.16 32.04
C ASP A 975 29.15 -17.42 30.77
N LEU A 976 30.26 -17.86 30.18
CA LEU A 976 30.91 -17.24 29.02
C LEU A 976 30.68 -18.03 27.73
N ILE A 977 30.84 -19.36 27.77
CA ILE A 977 30.65 -20.25 26.60
C ILE A 977 29.42 -21.13 26.83
N ARG A 978 28.32 -20.80 26.16
CA ARG A 978 26.99 -21.42 26.32
C ARG A 978 26.21 -21.40 25.00
N TYR A 979 25.22 -22.28 24.87
CA TYR A 979 24.38 -22.38 23.68
C TYR A 979 23.25 -21.34 23.68
N GLU A 980 22.53 -21.26 24.80
CA GLU A 980 21.45 -20.29 25.06
C GLU A 980 21.48 -19.87 26.54
N GLY A 981 20.61 -18.93 26.95
CA GLY A 981 20.50 -18.51 28.35
C GLY A 981 21.73 -17.77 28.93
N GLN A 982 21.89 -17.83 30.25
CA GLN A 982 23.00 -17.25 31.00
C GLN A 982 24.10 -18.26 31.34
N TYR A 983 23.82 -19.56 31.37
CA TYR A 983 24.75 -20.58 31.85
C TYR A 983 24.83 -21.81 30.92
N GLY A 984 25.93 -22.53 31.00
CA GLY A 984 26.12 -23.84 30.36
C GLY A 984 27.06 -24.72 31.21
N SER A 985 27.30 -25.96 30.79
CA SER A 985 28.26 -26.85 31.47
C SER A 985 29.48 -27.15 30.60
N ARG A 986 30.66 -27.23 31.23
CA ARG A 986 31.90 -27.64 30.55
C ARG A 986 32.76 -28.56 31.42
N SER A 987 33.67 -29.29 30.76
CA SER A 987 34.64 -30.13 31.45
C SER A 987 35.59 -29.36 32.37
N GLY A 988 36.13 -30.06 33.38
CA GLY A 988 37.19 -29.53 34.23
C GLY A 988 38.50 -29.31 33.48
N PHE A 989 39.33 -28.39 33.97
CA PHE A 989 40.65 -28.13 33.39
C PHE A 989 41.62 -29.26 33.70
N ILE A 990 42.04 -30.03 32.68
CA ILE A 990 42.86 -31.23 32.85
C ILE A 990 44.17 -31.16 32.03
N SER A 991 45.23 -31.80 32.52
CA SER A 991 46.51 -31.94 31.81
C SER A 991 46.60 -33.26 31.05
N GLY A 992 47.69 -33.51 30.32
CA GLY A 992 47.92 -34.77 29.58
C GLY A 992 47.70 -36.04 30.40
N ASP A 993 47.18 -37.08 29.72
CA ASP A 993 46.80 -38.38 30.26
C ASP A 993 45.74 -38.36 31.38
N ARG A 994 44.81 -37.40 31.35
CA ARG A 994 43.72 -37.23 32.34
C ARG A 994 42.34 -37.12 31.68
N SER A 995 41.28 -37.25 32.48
CA SER A 995 39.90 -37.11 32.01
C SER A 995 38.99 -36.36 33.00
N SER A 996 37.86 -35.86 32.52
CA SER A 996 36.79 -35.22 33.30
C SER A 996 35.43 -35.74 32.82
N SER A 997 34.63 -36.30 33.72
CA SER A 997 33.33 -36.92 33.37
C SER A 997 32.16 -36.32 34.13
N LEU A 998 31.04 -36.13 33.44
CA LEU A 998 29.72 -35.78 33.98
C LEU A 998 28.76 -36.95 33.77
N ILE A 999 27.98 -37.30 34.78
CA ILE A 999 27.14 -38.52 34.81
C ILE A 999 25.72 -38.15 35.26
N ALA A 1000 24.71 -38.67 34.56
CA ALA A 1000 23.31 -38.66 35.00
C ALA A 1000 22.75 -40.07 35.04
N ASP A 1001 22.21 -40.46 36.19
CA ASP A 1001 21.46 -41.71 36.36
C ASP A 1001 19.96 -41.39 36.25
N ILE A 1002 19.30 -41.90 35.21
CA ILE A 1002 17.89 -41.60 34.92
C ILE A 1002 17.06 -42.88 34.82
N TYR A 1003 15.74 -42.76 35.05
CA TYR A 1003 14.79 -43.84 34.81
C TYR A 1003 13.77 -43.39 33.75
N VAL A 1004 13.84 -44.01 32.58
CA VAL A 1004 13.01 -43.72 31.42
C VAL A 1004 11.70 -44.51 31.52
N LEU A 1005 10.57 -43.81 31.56
CA LEU A 1005 9.25 -44.40 31.80
C LEU A 1005 8.63 -45.06 30.56
N ALA A 1006 8.99 -44.60 29.37
CA ALA A 1006 8.62 -45.15 28.06
C ALA A 1006 9.71 -44.81 27.04
N GLU A 1007 9.84 -45.59 25.97
CA GLU A 1007 10.79 -45.30 24.89
C GLU A 1007 10.64 -43.85 24.40
N GLY A 1008 11.75 -43.13 24.31
CA GLY A 1008 11.75 -41.71 23.95
C GLY A 1008 13.16 -41.19 23.70
N ASP A 1009 13.23 -39.93 23.27
CA ASP A 1009 14.49 -39.33 22.83
C ASP A 1009 15.15 -38.51 23.94
N LEU A 1010 16.44 -38.76 24.15
CA LEU A 1010 17.36 -37.89 24.88
C LEU A 1010 18.04 -36.96 23.89
N SER A 1011 17.97 -35.65 24.10
CA SER A 1011 18.68 -34.66 23.29
C SER A 1011 19.54 -33.71 24.10
N PHE A 1012 20.69 -33.29 23.56
CA PHE A 1012 21.55 -32.25 24.13
C PHE A 1012 22.39 -31.54 23.07
N TYR A 1013 22.73 -30.27 23.32
CA TYR A 1013 23.71 -29.52 22.53
C TYR A 1013 25.12 -29.69 23.09
N LYS A 1014 26.12 -29.79 22.21
CA LYS A 1014 27.54 -29.86 22.61
C LYS A 1014 28.43 -29.01 21.71
N MET A 1015 29.48 -28.43 22.28
CA MET A 1015 30.63 -27.81 21.59
C MET A 1015 31.92 -28.55 21.97
N VAL A 1016 32.90 -28.64 21.06
CA VAL A 1016 34.23 -29.21 21.38
C VAL A 1016 35.32 -28.28 20.85
N SER A 1017 36.33 -28.04 21.68
CA SER A 1017 37.54 -27.33 21.29
C SER A 1017 38.75 -28.08 21.84
N SER A 1018 39.25 -29.06 21.08
CA SER A 1018 40.35 -29.94 21.49
C SER A 1018 41.38 -30.13 20.37
N GLU A 1019 42.52 -30.78 20.65
CA GLU A 1019 43.45 -31.22 19.60
C GLU A 1019 42.80 -32.26 18.69
N ALA A 1020 42.76 -31.96 17.38
CA ALA A 1020 42.16 -32.82 16.37
C ALA A 1020 42.73 -34.25 16.41
N ASN A 1021 41.83 -35.23 16.47
CA ASN A 1021 42.14 -36.67 16.51
C ASN A 1021 43.05 -37.13 17.67
N SER A 1022 43.24 -36.30 18.70
CA SER A 1022 44.09 -36.62 19.86
C SER A 1022 43.32 -36.60 21.17
N ASP A 1023 42.54 -35.54 21.41
CA ASP A 1023 41.76 -35.34 22.62
C ASP A 1023 40.26 -35.37 22.29
N TYR A 1024 39.46 -36.07 23.11
CA TYR A 1024 38.09 -36.42 22.74
C TYR A 1024 37.09 -36.13 23.85
N LEU A 1025 35.93 -35.58 23.46
CA LEU A 1025 34.68 -35.66 24.22
C LEU A 1025 33.89 -36.86 23.71
N THR A 1026 33.55 -37.80 24.61
CA THR A 1026 32.83 -39.03 24.26
C THR A 1026 31.57 -39.17 25.11
N PHE A 1027 30.48 -39.57 24.47
CA PHE A 1027 29.21 -39.83 25.13
C PHE A 1027 28.91 -41.33 25.24
N TYR A 1028 28.45 -41.76 26.41
CA TYR A 1028 28.15 -43.14 26.74
C TYR A 1028 26.72 -43.29 27.27
N VAL A 1029 26.08 -44.39 26.88
CA VAL A 1029 24.83 -44.88 27.49
C VAL A 1029 25.11 -46.28 28.03
N ASP A 1030 24.90 -46.49 29.34
CA ASP A 1030 25.15 -47.75 30.04
C ASP A 1030 26.57 -48.30 29.87
N GLY A 1031 27.54 -47.38 29.76
CA GLY A 1031 28.96 -47.69 29.54
C GLY A 1031 29.32 -48.08 28.10
N ILE A 1032 28.36 -48.02 27.17
CA ILE A 1032 28.57 -48.24 25.73
C ILE A 1032 28.73 -46.88 25.05
N GLU A 1033 29.85 -46.71 24.34
CA GLU A 1033 30.13 -45.50 23.56
C GLU A 1033 29.09 -45.34 22.45
N GLN A 1034 28.40 -44.20 22.46
CA GLN A 1034 27.46 -43.85 21.39
C GLN A 1034 28.14 -43.00 20.32
N ASP A 1035 28.96 -42.04 20.73
CA ASP A 1035 29.58 -41.09 19.82
C ASP A 1035 30.82 -40.43 20.46
N SER A 1036 31.77 -40.00 19.63
CA SER A 1036 33.01 -39.35 20.08
C SER A 1036 33.42 -38.21 19.15
N TRP A 1037 33.87 -37.09 19.74
CA TRP A 1037 34.15 -35.85 19.04
C TRP A 1037 35.51 -35.27 19.45
N SER A 1038 36.29 -34.84 18.46
CA SER A 1038 37.55 -34.09 18.62
C SER A 1038 37.60 -32.94 17.62
N ASP A 1039 38.63 -32.10 17.71
CA ASP A 1039 38.79 -30.88 16.89
C ASP A 1039 37.79 -29.77 17.27
N VAL A 1040 38.08 -28.56 16.79
CA VAL A 1040 37.24 -27.38 17.04
C VAL A 1040 35.93 -27.51 16.25
N SER A 1041 34.82 -27.63 16.96
CA SER A 1041 33.46 -27.66 16.40
C SER A 1041 32.53 -26.79 17.22
N ASP A 1042 31.71 -26.02 16.51
CA ASP A 1042 30.66 -25.19 17.12
C ASP A 1042 29.54 -26.07 17.71
N TRP A 1043 28.58 -25.44 18.39
CA TRP A 1043 27.44 -26.11 19.00
C TRP A 1043 26.67 -26.96 17.98
N SER A 1044 26.36 -28.20 18.36
CA SER A 1044 25.56 -29.12 17.54
C SER A 1044 24.63 -29.95 18.42
N LEU A 1045 23.38 -30.12 17.97
CA LEU A 1045 22.40 -30.99 18.61
C LEU A 1045 22.76 -32.46 18.41
N ARG A 1046 22.58 -33.26 19.46
CA ARG A 1046 22.64 -34.72 19.44
C ARG A 1046 21.37 -35.28 20.05
N THR A 1047 20.84 -36.33 19.41
CA THR A 1047 19.62 -37.01 19.84
C THR A 1047 19.86 -38.52 19.82
N TYR A 1048 19.46 -39.20 20.88
CA TYR A 1048 19.56 -40.65 21.05
C TYR A 1048 18.26 -41.20 21.61
N THR A 1049 17.75 -42.27 21.03
CA THR A 1049 16.59 -42.98 21.57
C THR A 1049 17.01 -43.83 22.76
N LEU A 1050 16.29 -43.70 23.88
CA LEU A 1050 16.44 -44.52 25.08
C LEU A 1050 15.22 -45.42 25.23
N GLU A 1051 15.46 -46.70 25.51
CA GLU A 1051 14.38 -47.64 25.82
C GLU A 1051 13.80 -47.37 27.22
N GLN A 1052 12.66 -47.98 27.53
CA GLN A 1052 12.11 -47.95 28.89
C GLN A 1052 13.06 -48.67 29.86
N GLY A 1053 13.46 -48.01 30.95
CA GLY A 1053 14.33 -48.61 31.96
C GLY A 1053 15.28 -47.63 32.65
N PHE A 1054 16.15 -48.17 33.50
CA PHE A 1054 17.20 -47.39 34.15
C PHE A 1054 18.40 -47.25 33.19
N HIS A 1055 18.85 -46.02 32.97
CA HIS A 1055 19.99 -45.71 32.12
C HIS A 1055 21.00 -44.82 32.83
N ARG A 1056 22.30 -45.11 32.62
CA ARG A 1056 23.41 -44.23 33.02
C ARG A 1056 23.95 -43.50 31.78
N LEU A 1057 23.79 -42.19 31.78
CA LEU A 1057 24.32 -41.29 30.76
C LEU A 1057 25.65 -40.70 31.23
N GLN A 1058 26.67 -40.69 30.38
CA GLN A 1058 27.98 -40.17 30.76
C GLN A 1058 28.66 -39.42 29.62
N TRP A 1059 29.11 -38.20 29.90
CA TRP A 1059 29.95 -37.38 29.03
C TRP A 1059 31.36 -37.35 29.60
N THR A 1060 32.36 -37.78 28.82
CA THR A 1060 33.76 -37.83 29.26
C THR A 1060 34.66 -37.08 28.30
N TYR A 1061 35.33 -36.04 28.78
CA TYR A 1061 36.44 -35.41 28.07
C TYR A 1061 37.77 -36.02 28.52
N LYS A 1062 38.62 -36.45 27.59
CA LYS A 1062 39.93 -37.06 27.89
C LYS A 1062 41.05 -36.47 27.04
N LYS A 1063 42.12 -36.08 27.73
CA LYS A 1063 43.35 -35.54 27.16
C LYS A 1063 44.44 -36.62 27.15
N TYR A 1064 45.04 -36.91 25.98
CA TYR A 1064 45.99 -38.02 25.80
C TYR A 1064 47.46 -37.58 25.70
N GLY A 1065 47.74 -36.28 25.56
CA GLY A 1065 49.10 -35.73 25.47
C GLY A 1065 49.30 -34.45 26.29
N ASP A 1066 50.56 -34.08 26.53
CA ASP A 1066 50.92 -32.85 27.28
C ASP A 1066 50.91 -31.58 26.43
N VAL A 1067 50.57 -31.67 25.14
CA VAL A 1067 50.43 -30.51 24.25
C VAL A 1067 49.02 -29.96 24.41
N SER A 1068 48.89 -28.66 24.66
CA SER A 1068 47.61 -27.96 24.68
C SER A 1068 47.48 -27.11 23.43
N GLY A 1069 46.31 -27.17 22.78
CA GLY A 1069 45.92 -26.35 21.64
C GLY A 1069 44.43 -26.02 21.68
N ASN A 1070 44.07 -24.78 21.34
CA ASN A 1070 42.70 -24.23 21.47
C ASN A 1070 42.29 -24.02 22.95
N MET A 1071 41.04 -24.32 23.34
CA MET A 1071 40.50 -24.15 24.71
C MET A 1071 40.57 -25.43 25.57
N ASP A 1072 41.51 -26.33 25.28
CA ASP A 1072 41.55 -27.74 25.70
C ASP A 1072 42.14 -28.05 27.09
#